data_AF-A0A6M0FAF9-F1
#
_entry.id   AF-A0A6M0FAF9-F1
#
_cell.length_a   1.000
_cell.length_b   1.000
_cell.length_c   1.000
_cell.angle_alpha   90.00
_cell.angle_beta   90.00
_cell.angle_gamma   90.00
#
_symmetry.space_group_name_H-M   'P 1'
#
loop_
_entity.id
_entity.type
_entity.pdbx_description
1 polymer ?
#
loop_
_entity_poly.entity_id
_entity_poly.type
_entity_poly.pdbx_seq_one_letter_code
_entity_poly.pdbx_strand_id
1 'polypeptide(L)'
;MVQKIILWLGLVGVVVTAWLLLPSAVWQYVFFLRIPLLMGLLLIFLPVLATTALKSMLKNLFVLRNARQIALTILGATVAGTAVTFVVAIILGGAQARFGVPELPGVSSSKVWYYVLAITLALPTTLTVFKLSQEEIDNKKRWSGLSFGILFGLIFLFLFKRVRDFLSVNKVPGLNEGLVKAISFLTQNSSKGAGYVDNGTLKDIHFDALVFFIILFAIYVIAFNLFMPSSLPDKKRQEPPALLYVMLLISVSVLLLGSLTFFFDYSRISVLFFWVLIAIACYRLFKVDHYFTLKDAPEQLEEQKNLTALLQKRLDKQDLEEPLAKQTVVVVCASGGGIQAAGWTAQVLTGLQEELGESFTKAIGLISSVSGGSVGAMYYLDRFTDKGFPPASESKEIFEGATANSLDAVGWGLVYPDLWRVIFLPFLPDILTPKVRDRGIAIEKDWQGHMKTPERPKTLADWRGEVEKGNIPLPVLNATLVDNGWRLLVTPAKFPNNSKKKFFDFNSLYPGKDIDVVTGARLSATFPYISPICRADDRNGKVRNIANYHVADGGYFDNSGFVTALEWLEELLREKPTQKGEETTPEIKRILILQINPFPESKPKDKPKKEKKRGLFMATIGPLIGLFEVREPILTSRNLTEVELLQEWENARQNGGKVEIEYFPIFFPSITEEVKLGLKTAEQEVTPELKAKQSFYSAEGEYEPPLSWKLTKREKEEIRKGWNKIVTVKEGTIEKLKNLWLDQWNMK
;
A
#
# COMPACT_ATOMS: atom_id res chain seq x y z
N MET A 1 -30.43 16.57 25.27
CA MET A 1 -31.17 15.60 24.42
C MET A 1 -32.27 16.31 23.63
N VAL A 2 -33.15 17.06 24.28
CA VAL A 2 -34.21 17.87 23.66
C VAL A 2 -33.72 18.75 22.50
N GLN A 3 -32.63 19.52 22.66
CA GLN A 3 -32.06 20.33 21.55
C GLN A 3 -31.64 19.50 20.32
N LYS A 4 -31.12 18.28 20.51
CA LYS A 4 -30.75 17.39 19.40
C LYS A 4 -31.97 16.81 18.70
N ILE A 5 -33.02 16.50 19.47
CA ILE A 5 -34.31 16.06 18.92
C ILE A 5 -34.93 17.20 18.13
N ILE A 6 -34.89 18.44 18.63
CA ILE A 6 -35.37 19.62 17.90
C ILE A 6 -34.55 19.84 16.61
N LEU A 7 -33.22 19.74 16.66
CA LEU A 7 -32.36 19.82 15.46
C LEU A 7 -32.66 18.70 14.45
N TRP A 8 -32.90 17.48 14.92
CA TRP A 8 -33.25 16.35 14.05
C TRP A 8 -34.63 16.51 13.44
N LEU A 9 -35.64 16.90 14.24
CA LEU A 9 -36.97 17.24 13.75
C LEU A 9 -36.94 18.43 12.78
N GLY A 10 -36.05 19.39 13.00
CA GLY A 10 -35.76 20.47 12.07
C GLY A 10 -35.16 19.96 10.76
N LEU A 11 -34.17 19.06 10.81
CA LEU A 11 -33.58 18.45 9.62
C LEU A 11 -34.60 17.59 8.85
N VAL A 12 -35.35 16.74 9.54
CA VAL A 12 -36.46 15.98 8.96
C VAL A 12 -37.49 16.92 8.37
N GLY A 13 -37.84 17.99 9.09
CA GLY A 13 -38.70 19.06 8.61
C GLY A 13 -38.17 19.66 7.30
N VAL A 14 -36.88 19.99 7.21
CA VAL A 14 -36.24 20.50 5.99
C VAL A 14 -36.28 19.48 4.86
N VAL A 15 -35.96 18.21 5.12
CA VAL A 15 -35.96 17.15 4.10
C VAL A 15 -37.37 16.87 3.60
N VAL A 16 -38.35 16.77 4.49
CA VAL A 16 -39.77 16.58 4.15
C VAL A 16 -40.30 17.81 3.43
N THR A 17 -39.96 19.01 3.89
CA THR A 17 -40.35 20.27 3.23
C THR A 17 -39.72 20.35 1.84
N ALA A 18 -38.43 20.01 1.68
CA ALA A 18 -37.79 19.94 0.37
C ALA A 18 -38.45 18.86 -0.52
N TRP A 19 -38.82 17.70 0.05
CA TRP A 19 -39.54 16.66 -0.68
C TRP A 19 -40.90 17.14 -1.19
N LEU A 20 -41.63 17.90 -0.37
CA LEU A 20 -42.95 18.43 -0.70
C LEU A 20 -42.91 19.67 -1.60
N LEU A 21 -41.89 20.53 -1.45
CA LEU A 21 -41.76 21.79 -2.20
C LEU A 21 -41.02 21.64 -3.53
N LEU A 22 -40.06 20.72 -3.64
CA LEU A 22 -39.35 20.50 -4.89
C LEU A 22 -40.25 19.72 -5.86
N PRO A 23 -40.32 20.14 -7.14
CA PRO A 23 -41.04 19.40 -8.17
C PRO A 23 -40.58 17.94 -8.22
N SER A 24 -41.51 17.01 -8.45
CA SER A 24 -41.20 15.58 -8.60
C SER A 24 -40.13 15.31 -9.66
N ALA A 25 -40.07 16.14 -10.70
CA ALA A 25 -39.02 16.13 -11.72
C ALA A 25 -37.61 16.24 -11.11
N VAL A 26 -37.41 17.10 -10.10
CA VAL A 26 -36.09 17.26 -9.44
C VAL A 26 -35.60 15.95 -8.84
N TRP A 27 -36.47 15.23 -8.12
CA TRP A 27 -36.14 13.94 -7.53
C TRP A 27 -35.86 12.86 -8.58
N GLN A 28 -36.60 12.86 -9.68
CA GLN A 28 -36.34 11.97 -10.81
C GLN A 28 -34.96 12.25 -11.42
N TYR A 29 -34.58 13.52 -11.61
CA TYR A 29 -33.25 13.85 -12.09
C TYR A 29 -32.14 13.51 -11.10
N VAL A 30 -32.34 13.69 -9.79
CA VAL A 30 -31.37 13.22 -8.78
C VAL A 30 -31.13 11.72 -8.92
N PHE A 31 -32.19 10.93 -9.15
CA PHE A 31 -32.06 9.51 -9.43
C PHE A 31 -31.25 9.24 -10.70
N PHE A 32 -31.59 9.84 -11.85
CA PHE A 32 -30.85 9.58 -13.10
C PHE A 32 -29.41 10.10 -13.06
N LEU A 33 -29.15 11.22 -12.39
CA LEU A 33 -27.83 11.82 -12.23
C LEU A 33 -26.99 11.20 -11.11
N ARG A 34 -27.47 10.17 -10.41
CA ARG A 34 -26.78 9.60 -9.24
C ARG A 34 -25.32 9.23 -9.50
N ILE A 35 -24.99 8.65 -10.65
CA ILE A 35 -23.61 8.25 -10.99
C ILE A 35 -22.70 9.48 -11.18
N PRO A 36 -22.99 10.43 -12.09
CA PRO A 36 -22.16 11.63 -12.22
C PRO A 36 -22.15 12.50 -10.96
N LEU A 37 -23.23 12.55 -10.17
CA LEU A 37 -23.24 13.23 -8.88
C LEU A 37 -22.25 12.60 -7.90
N LEU A 38 -22.29 11.28 -7.72
CA LEU A 38 -21.35 10.57 -6.83
C LEU A 38 -19.90 10.77 -7.26
N MET A 39 -19.61 10.70 -8.56
CA MET A 39 -18.25 10.88 -9.09
C MET A 39 -17.79 12.35 -9.01
N GLY A 40 -18.69 13.31 -9.23
CA GLY A 40 -18.42 14.73 -9.03
C GLY A 40 -18.16 15.07 -7.56
N LEU A 41 -18.96 14.53 -6.64
CA LEU A 41 -18.74 14.65 -5.20
C LEU A 41 -17.39 14.04 -4.81
N LEU A 42 -17.02 12.89 -5.38
CA LEU A 42 -15.71 12.27 -5.13
C LEU A 42 -14.55 13.19 -5.57
N LEU A 43 -14.63 13.85 -6.73
CA LEU A 43 -13.61 14.82 -7.17
C LEU A 43 -13.47 16.01 -6.22
N ILE A 44 -14.58 16.46 -5.61
CA ILE A 44 -14.59 17.59 -4.67
C ILE A 44 -14.09 17.17 -3.28
N PHE A 45 -14.56 16.03 -2.77
CA PHE A 45 -14.31 15.60 -1.39
C PHE A 45 -13.02 14.80 -1.23
N LEU A 46 -12.51 14.13 -2.26
CA LEU A 46 -11.26 13.39 -2.16
C LEU A 46 -10.09 14.26 -1.65
N PRO A 47 -9.86 15.48 -2.17
CA PRO A 47 -8.84 16.38 -1.62
C PRO A 47 -9.12 16.83 -0.17
N VAL A 48 -10.40 17.03 0.18
CA VAL A 48 -10.82 17.38 1.55
C VAL A 48 -10.51 16.24 2.51
N LEU A 49 -10.88 15.01 2.17
CA LEU A 49 -10.59 13.81 2.96
C LEU A 49 -9.07 13.61 3.11
N ALA A 50 -8.30 13.84 2.06
CA ALA A 50 -6.85 13.73 2.06
C ALA A 50 -6.12 14.77 2.94
N THR A 51 -6.79 15.87 3.26
CA THR A 51 -6.22 16.94 4.11
C THR A 51 -6.83 16.98 5.51
N THR A 52 -7.88 16.19 5.78
CA THR A 52 -8.62 16.22 7.06
C THR A 52 -8.76 14.84 7.71
N ALA A 53 -9.74 14.04 7.28
CA ALA A 53 -10.14 12.83 7.99
C ALA A 53 -9.25 11.61 7.73
N LEU A 54 -8.66 11.51 6.53
CA LEU A 54 -7.86 10.36 6.08
C LEU A 54 -6.46 10.79 5.65
N LYS A 55 -5.91 11.81 6.32
CA LYS A 55 -4.61 12.41 6.01
C LYS A 55 -3.48 11.37 5.96
N SER A 56 -3.42 10.45 6.94
CA SER A 56 -2.41 9.38 7.00
C SER A 56 -2.40 8.47 5.77
N MET A 57 -3.56 8.23 5.16
CA MET A 57 -3.70 7.33 4.00
C MET A 57 -3.59 8.06 2.66
N LEU A 58 -4.16 9.27 2.56
CA LEU A 58 -4.41 9.92 1.27
C LEU A 58 -3.57 11.17 1.03
N LYS A 59 -2.95 11.80 2.03
CA LYS A 59 -2.18 13.05 1.83
C LYS A 59 -1.08 12.86 0.79
N ASN A 60 -0.30 11.80 0.92
CA ASN A 60 0.87 11.54 0.06
C ASN A 60 0.49 11.21 -1.39
N LEU A 61 -0.78 10.88 -1.66
CA LEU A 61 -1.32 10.79 -3.03
C LEU A 61 -1.22 12.13 -3.77
N PHE A 62 -1.38 13.25 -3.05
CA PHE A 62 -1.39 14.62 -3.61
C PHE A 62 -0.02 15.31 -3.59
N VAL A 63 0.99 14.72 -2.95
CA VAL A 63 2.35 15.28 -2.90
C VAL A 63 3.16 14.78 -4.10
N LEU A 64 3.35 15.60 -5.13
CA LEU A 64 4.00 15.15 -6.38
C LEU A 64 5.50 15.49 -6.41
N ARG A 65 6.29 14.70 -7.15
CA ARG A 65 7.77 14.75 -7.10
C ARG A 65 8.41 15.67 -8.14
N ASN A 66 7.71 15.98 -9.22
CA ASN A 66 8.22 16.83 -10.30
C ASN A 66 7.11 17.54 -11.09
N ALA A 67 7.49 18.51 -11.92
CA ALA A 67 6.57 19.31 -12.73
C ALA A 67 5.73 18.48 -13.71
N ARG A 68 6.28 17.38 -14.24
CA ARG A 68 5.56 16.48 -15.16
C ARG A 68 4.41 15.76 -14.46
N GLN A 69 4.63 15.28 -13.23
CA GLN A 69 3.58 14.66 -12.43
C GLN A 69 2.43 15.65 -12.13
N ILE A 70 2.76 16.91 -11.81
CA ILE A 70 1.74 17.97 -11.67
C ILE A 70 0.95 18.14 -12.97
N ALA A 71 1.64 18.31 -14.10
CA ALA A 71 0.99 18.52 -15.38
C ALA A 71 0.06 17.35 -15.77
N LEU A 72 0.52 16.10 -15.60
CA LEU A 72 -0.27 14.90 -15.87
C LEU A 72 -1.48 14.78 -14.95
N THR A 73 -1.33 15.11 -13.67
CA THR A 73 -2.45 15.05 -12.71
C THR A 73 -3.53 16.09 -13.02
N ILE A 74 -3.13 17.30 -13.40
CA ILE A 74 -4.06 18.37 -13.80
C ILE A 74 -4.80 17.98 -15.09
N LEU A 75 -4.08 17.39 -16.05
CA LEU A 75 -4.71 16.82 -17.25
C LEU A 75 -5.73 15.73 -16.86
N GLY A 76 -5.35 14.79 -16.00
CA GLY A 76 -6.24 13.75 -15.50
C GLY A 76 -7.49 14.31 -14.80
N ALA A 77 -7.33 15.30 -13.92
CA ALA A 77 -8.45 15.95 -13.23
C ALA A 77 -9.38 16.69 -14.22
N THR A 78 -8.81 17.33 -15.25
CA THR A 78 -9.57 17.98 -16.33
C THR A 78 -10.37 16.94 -17.12
N VAL A 79 -9.75 15.81 -17.48
CA VAL A 79 -10.41 14.70 -18.18
C VAL A 79 -11.53 14.11 -17.32
N ALA A 80 -11.31 13.90 -16.02
CA ALA A 80 -12.32 13.39 -15.10
C ALA A 80 -13.50 14.34 -14.92
N GLY A 81 -13.24 15.65 -14.72
CA GLY A 81 -14.29 16.66 -14.66
C GLY A 81 -15.10 16.74 -15.96
N THR A 82 -14.41 16.64 -17.11
CA THR A 82 -15.06 16.62 -18.42
C THR A 82 -15.92 15.37 -18.62
N ALA A 83 -15.44 14.20 -18.17
CA ALA A 83 -16.19 12.94 -18.24
C ALA A 83 -17.49 13.01 -17.43
N VAL A 84 -17.44 13.55 -16.20
CA VAL A 84 -18.62 13.77 -15.36
C VAL A 84 -19.61 14.69 -16.09
N THR A 85 -19.14 15.81 -16.60
CA THR A 85 -19.96 16.78 -17.32
C THR A 85 -20.64 16.19 -18.55
N PHE A 86 -19.94 15.37 -19.35
CA PHE A 86 -20.55 14.71 -20.52
C PHE A 86 -21.72 13.82 -20.15
N VAL A 87 -21.59 13.04 -19.08
CA VAL A 87 -22.68 12.17 -18.61
C VAL A 87 -23.86 13.00 -18.08
N VAL A 88 -23.60 14.10 -17.38
CA VAL A 88 -24.65 15.05 -16.99
C VAL A 88 -25.37 15.60 -18.23
N ALA A 89 -24.62 16.01 -19.27
CA ALA A 89 -25.17 16.53 -20.51
C ALA A 89 -26.08 15.50 -21.22
N ILE A 90 -25.63 14.24 -21.29
CA ILE A 90 -26.42 13.13 -21.85
C ILE A 90 -27.75 12.99 -21.12
N ILE A 91 -27.71 12.96 -19.79
CA ILE A 91 -28.92 12.76 -18.98
C ILE A 91 -29.84 13.96 -19.12
N LEU A 92 -29.34 15.19 -18.98
CA LEU A 92 -30.18 16.39 -19.07
C LEU A 92 -30.82 16.55 -20.45
N GLY A 93 -30.07 16.37 -21.54
CA GLY A 93 -30.59 16.51 -22.91
C GLY A 93 -31.36 15.29 -23.44
N GLY A 94 -31.26 14.14 -22.77
CA GLY A 94 -31.89 12.89 -23.16
C GLY A 94 -33.09 12.48 -22.31
N ALA A 95 -33.19 12.93 -21.06
CA ALA A 95 -34.11 12.38 -20.07
C ALA A 95 -35.59 12.57 -20.40
N GLN A 96 -36.01 13.71 -20.96
CA GLN A 96 -37.43 13.90 -21.33
C GLN A 96 -37.86 12.88 -22.38
N ALA A 97 -37.10 12.78 -23.47
CA ALA A 97 -37.38 11.83 -24.54
C ALA A 97 -37.23 10.37 -24.09
N ARG A 98 -36.26 10.08 -23.22
CA ARG A 98 -35.94 8.72 -22.78
C ARG A 98 -36.88 8.23 -21.69
N PHE A 99 -37.06 9.00 -20.63
CA PHE A 99 -37.73 8.60 -19.39
C PHE A 99 -39.10 9.25 -19.19
N GLY A 100 -39.52 10.16 -20.09
CA GLY A 100 -40.80 10.84 -19.99
C GLY A 100 -40.88 11.85 -18.82
N VAL A 101 -39.73 12.35 -18.36
CA VAL A 101 -39.67 13.32 -17.27
C VAL A 101 -39.77 14.76 -17.80
N PRO A 102 -40.44 15.69 -17.09
CA PRO A 102 -40.48 17.10 -17.49
C PRO A 102 -39.08 17.70 -17.56
N GLU A 103 -38.81 18.58 -18.52
CA GLU A 103 -37.53 19.30 -18.55
C GLU A 103 -37.33 20.12 -17.27
N LEU A 104 -36.09 20.15 -16.77
CA LEU A 104 -35.74 21.00 -15.64
C LEU A 104 -35.74 22.48 -16.06
N PRO A 105 -36.58 23.33 -15.46
CA PRO A 105 -36.60 24.75 -15.78
C PRO A 105 -35.26 25.41 -15.38
N GLY A 106 -34.71 26.22 -16.28
CA GLY A 106 -33.48 27.00 -16.03
C GLY A 106 -32.17 26.33 -16.47
N VAL A 107 -32.20 25.12 -17.05
CA VAL A 107 -31.01 24.53 -17.70
C VAL A 107 -30.78 25.24 -19.03
N SER A 108 -29.74 26.08 -19.10
CA SER A 108 -29.39 26.80 -20.33
C SER A 108 -29.05 25.85 -21.47
N SER A 109 -29.54 26.16 -22.68
CA SER A 109 -29.17 25.49 -23.93
C SER A 109 -27.70 25.72 -24.32
N SER A 110 -27.02 26.67 -23.67
CA SER A 110 -25.62 27.01 -23.95
C SER A 110 -24.67 25.91 -23.52
N LYS A 111 -23.70 25.54 -24.37
CA LYS A 111 -22.65 24.57 -24.02
C LYS A 111 -21.59 25.14 -23.04
N VAL A 112 -21.66 26.43 -22.70
CA VAL A 112 -20.65 27.11 -21.85
C VAL A 112 -20.61 26.54 -20.43
N TRP A 113 -21.76 26.22 -19.84
CA TRP A 113 -21.81 25.71 -18.47
C TRP A 113 -21.12 24.35 -18.32
N TYR A 114 -21.02 23.55 -19.39
CA TYR A 114 -20.28 22.29 -19.39
C TYR A 114 -18.80 22.51 -19.04
N TYR A 115 -18.17 23.48 -19.70
CA TYR A 115 -16.77 23.80 -19.47
C TYR A 115 -16.56 24.38 -18.07
N VAL A 116 -17.47 25.24 -17.61
CA VAL A 116 -17.44 25.81 -16.25
C VAL A 116 -17.53 24.70 -15.20
N LEU A 117 -18.45 23.74 -15.36
CA LEU A 117 -18.60 22.62 -14.45
C LEU A 117 -17.36 21.73 -14.44
N ALA A 118 -16.82 21.39 -15.62
CA ALA A 118 -15.61 20.56 -15.72
C ALA A 118 -14.41 21.20 -15.02
N ILE A 119 -14.19 22.52 -15.21
CA ILE A 119 -13.15 23.28 -14.52
C ILE A 119 -13.39 23.30 -13.02
N THR A 120 -14.65 23.53 -12.60
CA THR A 120 -15.02 23.56 -11.18
C THR A 120 -14.74 22.24 -10.49
N LEU A 121 -15.01 21.11 -11.15
CA LEU A 121 -14.73 19.77 -10.64
C LEU A 121 -13.24 19.45 -10.59
N ALA A 122 -12.43 19.96 -11.52
CA ALA A 122 -10.99 19.75 -11.55
C ALA A 122 -10.21 20.64 -10.56
N LEU A 123 -10.78 21.78 -10.16
CA LEU A 123 -10.12 22.81 -9.36
C LEU A 123 -9.67 22.33 -7.97
N PRO A 124 -10.49 21.62 -7.16
CA PRO A 124 -10.08 21.15 -5.83
C PRO A 124 -8.81 20.28 -5.87
N THR A 125 -8.75 19.34 -6.81
CA THR A 125 -7.57 18.49 -7.03
C THR A 125 -6.37 19.33 -7.45
N THR A 126 -6.55 20.26 -8.39
CA THR A 126 -5.48 21.14 -8.90
C THR A 126 -4.88 22.00 -7.78
N LEU A 127 -5.72 22.67 -6.99
CA LEU A 127 -5.28 23.50 -5.87
C LEU A 127 -4.55 22.69 -4.80
N THR A 128 -5.08 21.50 -4.49
CA THR A 128 -4.51 20.63 -3.45
C THR A 128 -3.15 20.09 -3.87
N VAL A 129 -3.01 19.62 -5.12
CA VAL A 129 -1.73 19.18 -5.69
C VAL A 129 -0.71 20.32 -5.69
N PHE A 130 -1.11 21.51 -6.16
CA PHE A 130 -0.22 22.68 -6.22
C PHE A 130 0.28 23.08 -4.83
N LYS A 131 -0.60 23.06 -3.83
CA LYS A 131 -0.29 23.39 -2.44
C LYS A 131 0.60 22.32 -1.79
N LEU A 132 0.21 21.05 -1.83
CA LEU A 132 0.91 19.98 -1.11
C LEU A 132 2.24 19.59 -1.76
N SER A 133 2.37 19.71 -3.08
CA SER A 133 3.64 19.41 -3.77
C SER A 133 4.77 20.40 -3.46
N GLN A 134 4.50 21.47 -2.70
CA GLN A 134 5.55 22.37 -2.20
C GLN A 134 6.52 21.67 -1.23
N GLU A 135 6.11 20.53 -0.67
CA GLU A 135 6.96 19.69 0.18
C GLU A 135 8.11 19.04 -0.62
N GLU A 136 7.95 18.91 -1.94
CA GLU A 136 8.89 18.18 -2.81
C GLU A 136 9.53 19.03 -3.92
N ILE A 137 8.83 20.07 -4.35
CA ILE A 137 9.09 20.82 -5.57
C ILE A 137 9.18 22.32 -5.26
N ASP A 138 10.23 22.95 -5.79
CA ASP A 138 10.43 24.40 -5.74
C ASP A 138 9.32 25.18 -6.46
N ASN A 139 9.10 26.43 -6.07
CA ASN A 139 8.01 27.25 -6.59
C ASN A 139 8.03 27.36 -8.12
N LYS A 140 9.21 27.57 -8.74
CA LYS A 140 9.34 27.72 -10.20
C LYS A 140 8.88 26.46 -10.95
N LYS A 141 9.28 25.27 -10.50
CA LYS A 141 8.84 24.01 -11.10
C LYS A 141 7.37 23.68 -10.83
N ARG A 142 6.80 24.13 -9.71
CA ARG A 142 5.36 23.99 -9.46
C ARG A 142 4.53 24.82 -10.44
N TRP A 143 4.92 26.09 -10.65
CA TRP A 143 4.28 26.95 -11.64
C TRP A 143 4.45 26.42 -13.06
N SER A 144 5.63 25.89 -13.43
CA SER A 144 5.80 25.28 -14.75
C SER A 144 4.91 24.04 -14.90
N GLY A 145 4.81 23.18 -13.89
CA GLY A 145 3.89 22.04 -13.88
C GLY A 145 2.42 22.44 -14.04
N LEU A 146 1.99 23.51 -13.35
CA LEU A 146 0.65 24.08 -13.50
C LEU A 146 0.40 24.58 -14.92
N SER A 147 1.32 25.39 -15.47
CA SER A 147 1.21 25.93 -16.83
C SER A 147 1.16 24.82 -17.88
N PHE A 148 2.02 23.79 -17.77
CA PHE A 148 1.99 22.63 -18.66
C PHE A 148 0.71 21.82 -18.50
N GLY A 149 0.19 21.66 -17.28
CA GLY A 149 -1.08 20.98 -17.03
C GLY A 149 -2.26 21.68 -17.70
N ILE A 150 -2.35 23.02 -17.56
CA ILE A 150 -3.37 23.84 -18.23
C ILE A 150 -3.21 23.75 -19.75
N LEU A 151 -1.98 23.87 -20.27
CA LEU A 151 -1.69 23.73 -21.70
C LEU A 151 -2.12 22.36 -22.23
N PHE A 152 -1.80 21.27 -21.54
CA PHE A 152 -2.23 19.92 -21.92
C PHE A 152 -3.75 19.77 -21.87
N GLY A 153 -4.43 20.39 -20.91
CA GLY A 153 -5.90 20.45 -20.87
C GLY A 153 -6.48 21.18 -22.09
N LEU A 154 -5.90 22.32 -22.48
CA LEU A 154 -6.31 23.07 -23.67
C LEU A 154 -6.05 22.29 -24.97
N ILE A 155 -4.88 21.64 -25.08
CA ILE A 155 -4.54 20.76 -26.20
C ILE A 155 -5.53 19.59 -26.28
N PHE A 156 -5.89 18.99 -25.13
CA PHE A 156 -6.88 17.93 -25.06
C PHE A 156 -8.24 18.39 -25.60
N LEU A 157 -8.73 19.55 -25.17
CA LEU A 157 -10.00 20.11 -25.66
C LEU A 157 -9.94 20.46 -27.15
N PHE A 158 -8.81 20.99 -27.63
CA PHE A 158 -8.58 21.26 -29.04
C PHE A 158 -8.59 19.96 -29.86
N LEU A 159 -7.89 18.92 -29.40
CA LEU A 159 -7.86 17.61 -30.03
C LEU A 159 -9.25 16.99 -30.06
N PHE A 160 -9.99 17.06 -28.95
CA PHE A 160 -11.39 16.63 -28.90
C PHE A 160 -12.23 17.28 -30.00
N LYS A 161 -12.15 18.62 -30.13
CA LYS A 161 -12.88 19.33 -31.18
C LYS A 161 -12.46 18.87 -32.57
N ARG A 162 -11.16 18.72 -32.83
CA ARG A 162 -10.64 18.27 -34.14
C ARG A 162 -11.08 16.86 -34.50
N VAL A 163 -11.02 15.93 -33.55
CA VAL A 163 -11.45 14.54 -33.76
C VAL A 163 -12.97 14.48 -33.95
N ARG A 164 -13.76 15.23 -33.17
CA ARG A 164 -15.21 15.36 -33.37
C ARG A 164 -15.54 15.86 -34.78
N ASP A 165 -14.90 16.95 -35.21
CA ASP A 165 -15.13 17.54 -36.53
C ASP A 165 -14.72 16.56 -37.65
N PHE A 166 -13.64 15.80 -37.45
CA PHE A 166 -13.18 14.78 -38.39
C PHE A 166 -14.16 13.60 -38.51
N LEU A 167 -14.71 13.12 -37.39
CA LEU A 167 -15.67 12.01 -37.37
C LEU A 167 -17.11 12.43 -37.72
N SER A 168 -17.38 13.73 -37.89
CA SER A 168 -18.72 14.24 -38.17
C SER A 168 -19.31 13.68 -39.48
N VAL A 169 -20.65 13.69 -39.55
CA VAL A 169 -21.47 13.16 -40.67
C VAL A 169 -20.92 13.55 -42.05
N ASN A 170 -20.45 14.79 -42.17
CA ASN A 170 -20.01 15.38 -43.44
C ASN A 170 -18.67 14.83 -43.96
N LYS A 171 -17.89 14.16 -43.11
CA LYS A 171 -16.52 13.72 -43.45
C LYS A 171 -16.31 12.21 -43.42
N VAL A 172 -17.14 11.45 -42.69
CA VAL A 172 -17.10 9.99 -42.68
C VAL A 172 -18.48 9.43 -43.08
N PRO A 173 -18.74 9.24 -44.38
CA PRO A 173 -20.01 8.70 -44.87
C PRO A 173 -20.30 7.32 -44.27
N GLY A 174 -21.55 7.05 -43.90
CA GLY A 174 -22.00 5.76 -43.35
C GLY A 174 -21.71 5.52 -41.86
N LEU A 175 -20.84 6.30 -41.20
CA LEU A 175 -20.58 6.14 -39.76
C LEU A 175 -21.84 6.35 -38.92
N ASN A 176 -22.57 7.44 -39.17
CA ASN A 176 -23.79 7.74 -38.41
C ASN A 176 -24.91 6.74 -38.68
N GLU A 177 -25.07 6.31 -39.93
CA GLU A 177 -26.03 5.26 -40.28
C GLU A 177 -25.71 3.95 -39.54
N GLY A 178 -24.43 3.57 -39.48
CA GLY A 178 -23.96 2.43 -38.70
C GLY A 178 -24.23 2.56 -37.21
N LEU A 179 -23.95 3.72 -36.62
CA LEU A 179 -24.21 4.00 -35.19
C LEU A 179 -25.70 3.98 -34.87
N VAL A 180 -26.53 4.61 -35.71
CA VAL A 180 -27.99 4.60 -35.56
C VAL A 180 -28.53 3.18 -35.68
N LYS A 181 -28.04 2.38 -36.63
CA LYS A 181 -28.42 0.97 -36.77
C LYS A 181 -28.02 0.15 -35.54
N ALA A 182 -26.80 0.34 -35.03
CA ALA A 182 -26.34 -0.35 -33.82
C ALA A 182 -27.17 0.00 -32.59
N ILE A 183 -27.45 1.29 -32.37
CA ILE A 183 -28.27 1.74 -31.24
C ILE A 183 -29.72 1.30 -31.39
N SER A 184 -30.28 1.35 -32.61
CA SER A 184 -31.64 0.86 -32.88
C SER A 184 -31.74 -0.64 -32.59
N PHE A 185 -30.74 -1.42 -32.99
CA PHE A 185 -30.64 -2.84 -32.65
C PHE A 185 -30.59 -3.06 -31.12
N LEU A 186 -29.70 -2.36 -30.41
CA LEU A 186 -29.57 -2.46 -28.95
C LEU A 186 -30.85 -2.04 -28.21
N THR A 187 -31.58 -1.08 -28.76
CA THR A 187 -32.86 -0.59 -28.22
C THR A 187 -34.09 -1.34 -28.76
N GLN A 188 -33.88 -2.42 -29.53
CA GLN A 188 -34.92 -3.28 -30.11
C GLN A 188 -35.91 -2.52 -31.01
N ASN A 189 -35.44 -1.61 -31.87
CA ASN A 189 -36.19 -0.94 -32.95
C ASN A 189 -37.54 -0.32 -32.56
N SER A 190 -37.70 0.10 -31.31
CA SER A 190 -38.97 0.66 -30.80
C SER A 190 -38.87 2.17 -30.64
N SER A 191 -39.97 2.83 -30.24
CA SER A 191 -39.97 4.21 -29.72
C SER A 191 -38.92 4.45 -28.60
N LYS A 192 -38.29 3.37 -28.10
CA LYS A 192 -37.09 3.29 -27.25
C LYS A 192 -35.79 3.79 -27.90
N GLY A 193 -35.77 4.25 -29.15
CA GLY A 193 -34.64 5.08 -29.66
C GLY A 193 -34.67 6.51 -29.12
N ALA A 194 -35.78 6.92 -28.50
CA ALA A 194 -35.97 8.25 -27.94
C ALA A 194 -34.90 8.58 -26.88
N GLY A 195 -34.30 9.75 -27.05
CA GLY A 195 -33.16 10.21 -26.25
C GLY A 195 -31.81 10.00 -26.93
N TYR A 196 -31.64 9.00 -27.80
CA TYR A 196 -30.39 8.73 -28.51
C TYR A 196 -30.34 9.31 -29.91
N VAL A 197 -31.41 9.16 -30.70
CA VAL A 197 -31.45 9.55 -32.13
C VAL A 197 -32.35 10.78 -32.30
N ASP A 198 -31.95 11.69 -33.19
CA ASP A 198 -32.74 12.84 -33.62
C ASP A 198 -32.59 13.04 -35.13
N ASN A 199 -33.69 13.21 -35.86
CA ASN A 199 -33.72 13.38 -37.32
C ASN A 199 -32.86 12.37 -38.12
N GLY A 200 -32.82 11.10 -37.69
CA GLY A 200 -32.08 10.03 -38.37
C GLY A 200 -30.57 10.01 -38.12
N THR A 201 -30.05 10.87 -37.22
CA THR A 201 -28.65 10.87 -36.78
C THR A 201 -28.54 10.69 -35.26
N LEU A 202 -27.37 10.27 -34.78
CA LEU A 202 -27.11 10.22 -33.34
C LEU A 202 -27.15 11.65 -32.80
N LYS A 203 -27.88 11.89 -31.70
CA LYS A 203 -27.87 13.20 -31.04
C LYS A 203 -26.45 13.64 -30.73
N ASP A 204 -26.17 14.92 -30.97
CA ASP A 204 -24.87 15.56 -30.76
C ASP A 204 -24.22 15.21 -29.41
N ILE A 205 -25.01 15.15 -28.34
CA ILE A 205 -24.54 14.84 -26.98
C ILE A 205 -23.98 13.40 -26.86
N HIS A 206 -24.60 12.43 -27.52
CA HIS A 206 -24.14 11.05 -27.53
C HIS A 206 -22.96 10.87 -28.48
N PHE A 207 -22.97 11.57 -29.62
CA PHE A 207 -21.85 11.59 -30.53
C PHE A 207 -20.59 12.20 -29.87
N ASP A 208 -20.75 13.30 -29.14
CA ASP A 208 -19.68 13.93 -28.36
C ASP A 208 -19.10 12.98 -27.30
N ALA A 209 -19.96 12.28 -26.57
CA ALA A 209 -19.54 11.31 -25.57
C ALA A 209 -18.80 10.11 -26.20
N LEU A 210 -19.23 9.65 -27.39
CA LEU A 210 -18.53 8.60 -28.13
C LEU A 210 -17.13 9.04 -28.56
N VAL A 211 -17.01 10.24 -29.13
CA VAL A 211 -15.70 10.82 -29.50
C VAL A 211 -14.80 10.95 -28.27
N PHE A 212 -15.35 11.44 -27.16
CA PHE A 212 -14.63 11.56 -25.90
C PHE A 212 -14.17 10.20 -25.38
N PHE A 213 -15.03 9.17 -25.45
CA PHE A 213 -14.69 7.80 -25.09
C PHE A 213 -13.55 7.25 -25.94
N ILE A 214 -13.54 7.47 -27.27
CA ILE A 214 -12.46 7.05 -28.16
C ILE A 214 -11.13 7.68 -27.75
N ILE A 215 -11.14 8.99 -27.47
CA ILE A 215 -9.92 9.71 -27.05
C ILE A 215 -9.47 9.22 -25.67
N LEU A 216 -10.38 9.06 -24.71
CA LEU A 216 -10.06 8.53 -23.39
C LEU A 216 -9.50 7.11 -23.48
N PHE A 217 -10.07 6.26 -24.34
CA PHE A 217 -9.57 4.91 -24.59
C PHE A 217 -8.17 4.93 -25.19
N ALA A 218 -7.89 5.83 -26.13
CA ALA A 218 -6.55 6.03 -26.66
C ALA A 218 -5.57 6.47 -25.56
N ILE A 219 -5.95 7.44 -24.72
CA ILE A 219 -5.14 7.87 -23.56
C ILE A 219 -4.89 6.70 -22.60
N TYR A 220 -5.92 5.90 -22.31
CA TYR A 220 -5.85 4.73 -21.44
C TYR A 220 -4.87 3.68 -21.99
N VAL A 221 -4.94 3.35 -23.28
CA VAL A 221 -4.02 2.40 -23.93
C VAL A 221 -2.60 2.95 -24.02
N ILE A 222 -2.42 4.23 -24.32
CA ILE A 222 -1.10 4.86 -24.34
C ILE A 222 -0.48 4.84 -22.94
N ALA A 223 -1.23 5.24 -21.91
CA ALA A 223 -0.79 5.22 -20.52
C ALA A 223 -0.48 3.79 -20.02
N PHE A 224 -1.24 2.79 -20.47
CA PHE A 224 -0.97 1.38 -20.19
C PHE A 224 0.43 0.97 -20.68
N ASN A 225 0.73 1.23 -21.95
CA ASN A 225 1.99 0.82 -22.58
C ASN A 225 3.20 1.62 -22.08
N LEU A 226 3.05 2.94 -21.88
CA LEU A 226 4.16 3.79 -21.46
C LEU A 226 4.58 3.57 -20.00
N PHE A 227 3.63 3.22 -19.14
CA PHE A 227 3.82 3.25 -17.68
C PHE A 227 3.66 1.87 -17.03
N MET A 228 3.76 0.78 -17.80
CA MET A 228 3.75 -0.57 -17.26
C MET A 228 4.92 -0.76 -16.28
N PRO A 229 4.66 -1.20 -15.03
CA PRO A 229 5.70 -1.45 -14.04
C PRO A 229 6.73 -2.46 -14.56
N SER A 230 8.00 -2.14 -14.36
CA SER A 230 9.12 -2.98 -14.78
C SER A 230 10.18 -3.00 -13.68
N SER A 231 11.02 -4.05 -13.65
CA SER A 231 12.15 -4.12 -12.73
C SER A 231 13.36 -3.29 -13.18
N LEU A 232 13.18 -2.34 -14.11
CA LEU A 232 14.27 -1.44 -14.51
C LEU A 232 14.70 -0.56 -13.33
N PRO A 233 15.99 -0.19 -13.20
CA PRO A 233 16.42 0.75 -12.16
C PRO A 233 15.66 2.08 -12.24
N ASP A 234 15.37 2.65 -11.08
CA ASP A 234 14.59 3.87 -10.86
C ASP A 234 14.92 5.04 -11.79
N LYS A 235 16.22 5.28 -12.05
CA LYS A 235 16.69 6.38 -12.92
C LYS A 235 16.21 6.26 -14.36
N LYS A 236 15.76 5.07 -14.78
CA LYS A 236 15.26 4.78 -16.12
C LYS A 236 13.72 4.66 -16.17
N ARG A 237 13.03 4.69 -15.03
CA ARG A 237 11.57 4.57 -14.96
C ARG A 237 10.89 5.92 -15.20
N GLN A 238 9.85 5.91 -16.02
CA GLN A 238 8.92 7.05 -16.13
C GLN A 238 7.65 6.70 -15.35
N GLU A 239 7.53 7.19 -14.12
CA GLU A 239 6.37 6.91 -13.28
C GLU A 239 5.41 8.10 -13.24
N PRO A 240 4.19 7.96 -13.78
CA PRO A 240 3.15 8.93 -13.54
C PRO A 240 2.67 8.80 -12.09
N PRO A 241 2.11 9.87 -11.51
CA PRO A 241 1.68 9.82 -10.13
C PRO A 241 0.44 8.94 -9.97
N ALA A 242 0.34 8.21 -8.85
CA ALA A 242 -0.82 7.41 -8.50
C ALA A 242 -2.17 8.16 -8.62
N LEU A 243 -2.16 9.47 -8.36
CA LEU A 243 -3.34 10.33 -8.49
C LEU A 243 -3.86 10.43 -9.93
N LEU A 244 -2.99 10.33 -10.96
CA LEU A 244 -3.42 10.24 -12.36
C LEU A 244 -4.30 9.00 -12.58
N TYR A 245 -3.90 7.86 -12.03
CA TYR A 245 -4.67 6.62 -12.14
C TYR A 245 -6.01 6.73 -11.42
N VAL A 246 -6.08 7.39 -10.26
CA VAL A 246 -7.37 7.69 -9.61
C VAL A 246 -8.27 8.55 -10.51
N MET A 247 -7.72 9.57 -11.19
CA MET A 247 -8.50 10.39 -12.13
C MET A 247 -8.98 9.58 -13.36
N LEU A 248 -8.13 8.70 -13.90
CA LEU A 248 -8.52 7.79 -14.98
C LEU A 248 -9.63 6.84 -14.55
N LEU A 249 -9.55 6.28 -13.33
CA LEU A 249 -10.57 5.40 -12.78
C LEU A 249 -11.92 6.12 -12.65
N ILE A 250 -11.93 7.35 -12.15
CA ILE A 250 -13.14 8.18 -12.08
C ILE A 250 -13.70 8.43 -13.48
N SER A 251 -12.84 8.77 -14.44
CA SER A 251 -13.22 9.05 -15.84
C SER A 251 -13.88 7.83 -16.50
N VAL A 252 -13.25 6.66 -16.40
CA VAL A 252 -13.78 5.41 -16.98
C VAL A 252 -15.06 4.99 -16.26
N SER A 253 -15.10 5.07 -14.93
CA SER A 253 -16.25 4.66 -14.13
C SER A 253 -17.48 5.51 -14.43
N VAL A 254 -17.33 6.84 -14.51
CA VAL A 254 -18.46 7.73 -14.79
C VAL A 254 -19.00 7.53 -16.19
N LEU A 255 -18.14 7.41 -17.21
CA LEU A 255 -18.59 7.17 -18.58
C LEU A 255 -19.28 5.81 -18.72
N LEU A 256 -18.67 4.75 -18.19
CA LEU A 256 -19.18 3.39 -18.31
C LEU A 256 -20.50 3.25 -17.53
N LEU A 257 -20.47 3.49 -16.23
CA LEU A 257 -21.65 3.32 -15.37
C LEU A 257 -22.73 4.36 -15.70
N GLY A 258 -22.36 5.58 -16.07
CA GLY A 258 -23.29 6.63 -16.50
C GLY A 258 -24.01 6.28 -17.80
N SER A 259 -23.29 5.78 -18.81
CA SER A 259 -23.90 5.35 -20.08
C SER A 259 -24.78 4.11 -19.89
N LEU A 260 -24.34 3.15 -19.07
CA LEU A 260 -25.12 1.96 -18.75
C LEU A 260 -26.40 2.32 -17.98
N THR A 261 -26.34 3.25 -17.02
CA THR A 261 -27.54 3.68 -16.28
C THR A 261 -28.51 4.41 -17.19
N PHE A 262 -28.06 5.30 -18.07
CA PHE A 262 -28.93 5.92 -19.08
C PHE A 262 -29.64 4.89 -19.98
N PHE A 263 -28.96 3.78 -20.31
CA PHE A 263 -29.53 2.69 -21.09
C PHE A 263 -30.54 1.85 -20.29
N PHE A 264 -30.12 1.34 -19.13
CA PHE A 264 -30.86 0.34 -18.34
C PHE A 264 -31.96 0.92 -17.43
N ASP A 265 -31.83 2.17 -16.98
CA ASP A 265 -32.85 2.80 -16.13
C ASP A 265 -34.18 2.95 -16.86
N TYR A 266 -34.15 3.04 -18.19
CA TYR A 266 -35.34 3.02 -19.03
C TYR A 266 -36.18 1.76 -18.78
N SER A 267 -35.50 0.63 -18.65
CA SER A 267 -36.10 -0.67 -18.36
C SER A 267 -36.21 -0.95 -16.86
N ARG A 268 -35.91 0.05 -16.01
CA ARG A 268 -35.88 -0.06 -14.54
C ARG A 268 -34.94 -1.14 -14.02
N ILE A 269 -33.86 -1.39 -14.77
CA ILE A 269 -32.83 -2.37 -14.44
C ILE A 269 -31.72 -1.66 -13.65
N SER A 270 -31.48 -2.09 -12.41
CA SER A 270 -30.42 -1.52 -11.57
C SER A 270 -29.04 -1.99 -12.04
N VAL A 271 -28.29 -1.10 -12.69
CA VAL A 271 -26.93 -1.39 -13.16
C VAL A 271 -26.02 -1.88 -12.04
N LEU A 272 -26.09 -1.30 -10.85
CA LEU A 272 -25.25 -1.71 -9.71
C LEU A 272 -25.58 -3.13 -9.23
N PHE A 273 -26.86 -3.49 -9.21
CA PHE A 273 -27.27 -4.85 -8.82
C PHE A 273 -26.77 -5.88 -9.82
N PHE A 274 -26.98 -5.65 -11.12
CA PHE A 274 -26.46 -6.55 -12.17
C PHE A 274 -24.94 -6.55 -12.21
N TRP A 275 -24.28 -5.43 -11.94
CA TRP A 275 -22.83 -5.36 -11.85
C TRP A 275 -22.30 -6.32 -10.78
N VAL A 276 -22.90 -6.31 -9.59
CA VAL A 276 -22.54 -7.22 -8.50
C VAL A 276 -22.82 -8.68 -8.89
N LEU A 277 -23.97 -8.96 -9.51
CA LEU A 277 -24.30 -10.32 -9.95
C LEU A 277 -23.33 -10.85 -11.00
N ILE A 278 -23.00 -10.05 -12.02
CA ILE A 278 -22.04 -10.45 -13.06
C ILE A 278 -20.65 -10.57 -12.43
N ALA A 279 -20.26 -9.70 -11.49
CA ALA A 279 -18.99 -9.85 -10.78
C ALA A 279 -18.94 -11.18 -10.03
N ILE A 280 -19.97 -11.53 -9.25
CA ILE A 280 -20.07 -12.83 -8.56
C ILE A 280 -19.98 -13.99 -9.56
N ALA A 281 -20.72 -13.91 -10.67
CA ALA A 281 -20.69 -14.92 -11.72
C ALA A 281 -19.29 -15.06 -12.34
N CYS A 282 -18.62 -13.96 -12.66
CA CYS A 282 -17.27 -13.96 -13.20
C CYS A 282 -16.27 -14.56 -12.21
N TYR A 283 -16.32 -14.16 -10.94
CA TYR A 283 -15.44 -14.70 -9.90
C TYR A 283 -15.62 -16.20 -9.73
N ARG A 284 -16.85 -16.71 -9.82
CA ARG A 284 -17.12 -18.16 -9.75
C ARG A 284 -16.75 -18.92 -11.02
N LEU A 285 -17.15 -18.43 -12.19
CA LEU A 285 -16.96 -19.12 -13.48
C LEU A 285 -15.49 -19.13 -13.91
N PHE A 286 -14.80 -18.01 -13.72
CA PHE A 286 -13.39 -17.86 -14.12
C PHE A 286 -12.40 -18.08 -12.97
N LYS A 287 -12.90 -18.45 -11.77
CA LYS A 287 -12.08 -18.64 -10.56
C LYS A 287 -11.11 -17.48 -10.33
N VAL A 288 -11.65 -16.26 -10.43
CA VAL A 288 -10.87 -15.02 -10.36
C VAL A 288 -10.27 -14.93 -8.97
N ASP A 289 -8.95 -14.79 -8.93
CA ASP A 289 -8.19 -14.67 -7.70
C ASP A 289 -6.88 -13.91 -7.96
N HIS A 290 -6.19 -13.58 -6.88
CA HIS A 290 -4.85 -13.01 -6.92
C HIS A 290 -3.82 -14.08 -6.58
N TYR A 291 -2.67 -14.02 -7.26
CA TYR A 291 -1.72 -15.11 -7.24
C TYR A 291 -0.29 -14.65 -7.05
N PHE A 292 0.48 -15.44 -6.32
CA PHE A 292 1.94 -15.33 -6.32
C PHE A 292 2.56 -16.51 -7.06
N THR A 293 3.69 -16.25 -7.74
CA THR A 293 4.31 -17.24 -8.61
C THR A 293 5.24 -18.15 -7.81
N LEU A 294 5.01 -19.45 -7.90
CA LEU A 294 5.95 -20.46 -7.45
C LEU A 294 6.91 -20.84 -8.58
N LYS A 295 8.17 -21.06 -8.23
CA LYS A 295 9.22 -21.61 -9.10
C LYS A 295 9.60 -23.00 -8.61
N ASP A 296 10.18 -23.81 -9.48
CA ASP A 296 10.80 -25.06 -9.05
C ASP A 296 12.11 -24.75 -8.33
N ALA A 297 12.30 -25.34 -7.15
CA ALA A 297 13.56 -25.22 -6.43
C ALA A 297 14.66 -25.98 -7.19
N PRO A 298 15.93 -25.54 -7.13
CA PRO A 298 17.05 -26.32 -7.67
C PRO A 298 17.09 -27.72 -7.05
N GLU A 299 17.34 -28.74 -7.88
CA GLU A 299 17.24 -30.18 -7.57
C GLU A 299 18.22 -30.69 -6.48
N GLN A 300 19.12 -29.83 -5.97
CA GLN A 300 20.35 -30.21 -5.24
C GLN A 300 20.40 -29.86 -3.73
N LEU A 301 19.28 -29.68 -3.04
CA LEU A 301 19.31 -29.41 -1.59
C LEU A 301 18.76 -30.61 -0.81
N GLU A 302 19.55 -31.67 -0.77
CA GLU A 302 19.15 -33.01 -0.30
C GLU A 302 18.97 -33.17 1.22
N GLU A 303 19.33 -32.21 2.07
CA GLU A 303 18.91 -32.24 3.47
C GLU A 303 18.97 -30.83 4.07
N GLN A 304 17.82 -30.29 4.49
CA GLN A 304 17.82 -28.99 5.15
C GLN A 304 18.46 -29.13 6.53
N LYS A 305 19.59 -28.45 6.73
CA LYS A 305 20.30 -28.41 8.01
C LYS A 305 19.39 -27.92 9.11
N ASN A 306 19.57 -28.49 10.31
CA ASN A 306 18.87 -28.02 11.50
C ASN A 306 19.21 -26.55 11.79
N LEU A 307 18.27 -25.80 12.39
CA LEU A 307 18.39 -24.39 12.76
C LEU A 307 19.66 -24.11 13.57
N THR A 308 20.02 -25.04 14.44
CA THR A 308 21.21 -24.98 15.30
C THR A 308 22.51 -25.02 14.51
N ALA A 309 22.58 -25.84 13.45
CA ALA A 309 23.73 -25.90 12.55
C ALA A 309 23.86 -24.63 11.68
N LEU A 310 22.72 -24.06 11.26
CA LEU A 310 22.71 -22.78 10.55
C LEU A 310 23.22 -21.64 11.45
N LEU A 311 22.79 -21.62 12.71
CA LEU A 311 23.28 -20.66 13.69
C LEU A 311 24.79 -20.83 13.92
N GLN A 312 25.28 -22.06 14.10
CA GLN A 312 26.72 -22.29 14.27
C GLN A 312 27.51 -21.71 13.09
N LYS A 313 27.08 -21.96 11.84
CA LYS A 313 27.74 -21.39 10.65
C LYS A 313 27.73 -19.87 10.63
N ARG A 314 26.68 -19.25 11.18
CA ARG A 314 26.62 -17.80 11.35
C ARG A 314 27.61 -17.31 12.40
N LEU A 315 27.69 -17.98 13.54
CA LEU A 315 28.62 -17.63 14.63
C LEU A 315 30.08 -17.87 14.25
N ASP A 316 30.38 -18.82 13.37
CA ASP A 316 31.72 -19.05 12.82
C ASP A 316 32.29 -17.81 12.10
N LYS A 317 31.43 -16.88 11.64
CA LYS A 317 31.84 -15.61 11.03
C LYS A 317 32.25 -14.53 12.04
N GLN A 318 32.02 -14.76 13.33
CA GLN A 318 32.51 -13.89 14.38
C GLN A 318 34.02 -14.13 14.53
N ASP A 319 34.80 -13.33 13.80
CA ASP A 319 36.27 -13.33 13.83
C ASP A 319 36.81 -12.71 15.14
N LEU A 320 36.31 -13.16 16.29
CA LEU A 320 36.67 -12.67 17.63
C LEU A 320 37.54 -13.70 18.35
N GLU A 321 38.58 -13.27 19.07
CA GLU A 321 39.45 -14.20 19.81
C GLU A 321 38.81 -14.69 21.11
N GLU A 322 37.92 -13.89 21.70
CA GLU A 322 37.23 -14.18 22.96
C GLU A 322 36.17 -15.30 22.81
N PRO A 323 36.26 -16.41 23.56
CA PRO A 323 35.30 -17.51 23.47
C PRO A 323 33.85 -17.10 23.77
N LEU A 324 33.63 -16.26 24.80
CA LEU A 324 32.30 -15.76 25.16
C LEU A 324 31.68 -14.87 24.07
N ALA A 325 32.52 -14.19 23.31
CA ALA A 325 32.08 -13.37 22.19
C ALA A 325 31.45 -14.24 21.10
N LYS A 326 32.11 -15.36 20.73
CA LYS A 326 31.60 -16.38 19.80
C LYS A 326 30.31 -17.08 20.24
N GLN A 327 29.94 -16.92 21.50
CA GLN A 327 28.75 -17.50 22.13
C GLN A 327 27.62 -16.47 22.31
N THR A 328 27.74 -15.30 21.66
CA THR A 328 26.77 -14.20 21.70
C THR A 328 25.91 -14.20 20.44
N VAL A 329 24.58 -14.22 20.63
CA VAL A 329 23.58 -14.23 19.56
C VAL A 329 22.69 -12.99 19.65
N VAL A 330 22.52 -12.29 18.53
CA VAL A 330 21.56 -11.20 18.39
C VAL A 330 20.32 -11.70 17.63
N VAL A 331 19.15 -11.43 18.19
CA VAL A 331 17.84 -11.74 17.61
C VAL A 331 17.11 -10.44 17.33
N VAL A 332 16.84 -10.18 16.05
CA VAL A 332 16.14 -8.96 15.62
C VAL A 332 14.67 -9.26 15.35
N CYS A 333 13.79 -8.51 15.99
CA CYS A 333 12.35 -8.46 15.75
C CYS A 333 12.03 -7.11 15.08
N ALA A 334 11.64 -7.10 13.81
CA ALA A 334 11.34 -5.89 13.05
C ALA A 334 9.84 -5.73 12.81
N SER A 335 9.23 -4.76 13.51
CA SER A 335 7.79 -4.59 13.51
C SER A 335 7.23 -4.03 12.20
N GLY A 336 5.97 -4.34 11.92
CA GLY A 336 5.22 -3.81 10.79
C GLY A 336 4.75 -2.37 10.97
N GLY A 337 4.51 -1.67 9.86
CA GLY A 337 4.08 -0.26 9.87
C GLY A 337 4.17 0.43 8.50
N GLY A 338 4.03 -0.34 7.41
CA GLY A 338 4.16 0.16 6.05
C GLY A 338 5.54 0.71 5.72
N ILE A 339 5.60 1.67 4.80
CA ILE A 339 6.87 2.22 4.28
C ILE A 339 7.73 2.89 5.36
N GLN A 340 7.13 3.45 6.40
CA GLN A 340 7.89 4.05 7.48
C GLN A 340 8.65 2.97 8.27
N ALA A 341 8.01 1.82 8.52
CA ALA A 341 8.68 0.69 9.14
C ALA A 341 9.81 0.14 8.27
N ALA A 342 9.62 0.06 6.95
CA ALA A 342 10.69 -0.33 6.03
C ALA A 342 11.91 0.60 6.16
N GLY A 343 11.68 1.91 6.13
CA GLY A 343 12.75 2.90 6.30
C GLY A 343 13.40 2.89 7.68
N TRP A 344 12.63 2.73 8.75
CA TRP A 344 13.14 2.69 10.12
C TRP A 344 13.95 1.42 10.40
N THR A 345 13.47 0.25 9.98
CA THR A 345 14.21 -1.02 10.09
C THR A 345 15.53 -0.93 9.35
N ALA A 346 15.53 -0.43 8.11
CA ALA A 346 16.75 -0.20 7.35
C ALA A 346 17.72 0.72 8.09
N GLN A 347 17.24 1.87 8.59
CA GLN A 347 18.06 2.86 9.28
C GLN A 347 18.64 2.35 10.60
N VAL A 348 17.85 1.63 11.40
CA VAL A 348 18.30 1.09 12.70
C VAL A 348 19.34 -0.01 12.49
N LEU A 349 19.14 -0.92 11.54
CA LEU A 349 20.09 -2.00 11.28
C LEU A 349 21.43 -1.49 10.74
N THR A 350 21.42 -0.54 9.81
CA THR A 350 22.67 0.05 9.30
C THR A 350 23.33 0.96 10.34
N GLY A 351 22.53 1.71 11.11
CA GLY A 351 23.03 2.57 12.17
C GLY A 351 23.63 1.78 13.34
N LEU A 352 23.02 0.66 13.77
CA LEU A 352 23.61 -0.17 14.82
C LEU A 352 24.95 -0.78 14.40
N GLN A 353 25.11 -1.16 13.12
CA GLN A 353 26.42 -1.59 12.62
C GLN A 353 27.45 -0.46 12.67
N GLU A 354 27.06 0.78 12.39
CA GLU A 354 27.94 1.95 12.49
C GLU A 354 28.36 2.23 13.95
N GLU A 355 27.42 2.08 14.89
CA GLU A 355 27.65 2.38 16.31
C GLU A 355 28.32 1.25 17.11
N LEU A 356 28.08 -0.02 16.73
CA LEU A 356 28.55 -1.21 17.47
C LEU A 356 29.60 -2.02 16.70
N GLY A 357 29.86 -1.68 15.44
CA GLY A 357 30.83 -2.36 14.58
C GLY A 357 30.26 -3.56 13.81
N GLU A 358 31.12 -4.18 13.00
CA GLU A 358 30.78 -5.34 12.17
C GLU A 358 30.51 -6.60 13.03
N SER A 359 31.07 -6.66 14.25
CA SER A 359 30.85 -7.72 15.23
C SER A 359 29.36 -7.88 15.58
N PHE A 360 28.65 -6.75 15.73
CA PHE A 360 27.20 -6.72 15.92
C PHE A 360 26.46 -7.41 14.78
N THR A 361 26.72 -7.00 13.54
CA THR A 361 26.04 -7.58 12.38
C THR A 361 26.34 -9.07 12.26
N LYS A 362 27.60 -9.47 12.43
CA LYS A 362 28.04 -10.88 12.43
C LYS A 362 27.35 -11.71 13.52
N ALA A 363 27.00 -11.09 14.65
CA ALA A 363 26.29 -11.74 15.75
C ALA A 363 24.77 -11.89 15.55
N ILE A 364 24.19 -11.21 14.56
CA ILE A 364 22.78 -11.45 14.20
C ILE A 364 22.63 -12.90 13.73
N GLY A 365 21.85 -13.69 14.48
CA GLY A 365 21.50 -15.07 14.15
C GLY A 365 20.15 -15.16 13.43
N LEU A 366 19.19 -14.32 13.82
CA LEU A 366 17.83 -14.31 13.28
C LEU A 366 17.35 -12.87 13.04
N ILE A 367 16.68 -12.65 11.90
CA ILE A 367 15.83 -11.48 11.67
C ILE A 367 14.39 -11.95 11.43
N SER A 368 13.57 -11.84 12.46
CA SER A 368 12.12 -12.07 12.38
C SER A 368 11.42 -10.74 12.10
N SER A 369 10.79 -10.62 10.94
CA SER A 369 10.26 -9.35 10.45
C SER A 369 8.82 -9.47 9.97
N VAL A 370 8.09 -8.36 9.99
CA VAL A 370 6.67 -8.30 9.63
C VAL A 370 6.38 -7.11 8.73
N SER A 371 5.54 -7.29 7.71
CA SER A 371 5.02 -6.21 6.86
C SER A 371 6.12 -5.28 6.33
N GLY A 372 6.02 -3.97 6.59
CA GLY A 372 7.05 -2.98 6.26
C GLY A 372 8.45 -3.33 6.81
N GLY A 373 8.55 -3.90 8.02
CA GLY A 373 9.81 -4.36 8.58
C GLY A 373 10.47 -5.46 7.73
N SER A 374 9.68 -6.35 7.10
CA SER A 374 10.19 -7.33 6.15
C SER A 374 10.74 -6.70 4.87
N VAL A 375 10.13 -5.61 4.40
CA VAL A 375 10.65 -4.87 3.25
C VAL A 375 11.98 -4.18 3.59
N GLY A 376 12.09 -3.57 4.78
CA GLY A 376 13.36 -3.01 5.26
C GLY A 376 14.45 -4.07 5.43
N ALA A 377 14.12 -5.20 6.06
CA ALA A 377 15.04 -6.33 6.24
C ALA A 377 15.50 -6.93 4.90
N MET A 378 14.59 -7.04 3.92
CA MET A 378 14.93 -7.50 2.57
C MET A 378 16.02 -6.64 1.92
N TYR A 379 15.88 -5.30 1.93
CA TYR A 379 16.89 -4.42 1.36
C TYR A 379 18.21 -4.44 2.13
N TYR A 380 18.16 -4.58 3.46
CA TYR A 380 19.34 -4.73 4.30
C TYR A 380 20.12 -6.02 3.93
N LEU A 381 19.43 -7.16 3.88
CA LEU A 381 20.01 -8.47 3.55
C LEU A 381 20.53 -8.55 2.12
N ASP A 382 19.90 -7.85 1.18
CA ASP A 382 20.32 -7.86 -0.21
C ASP A 382 21.73 -7.30 -0.44
N ARG A 383 22.20 -6.42 0.45
CA ARG A 383 23.52 -5.79 0.37
C ARG A 383 24.63 -6.53 1.09
N PHE A 384 24.34 -7.67 1.74
CA PHE A 384 25.36 -8.49 2.39
C PHE A 384 26.40 -9.02 1.38
N THR A 385 27.60 -9.26 1.90
CA THR A 385 28.71 -9.90 1.18
C THR A 385 29.13 -11.19 1.89
N ASP A 386 30.08 -11.90 1.31
CA ASP A 386 30.74 -13.08 1.90
C ASP A 386 31.41 -12.80 3.26
N LYS A 387 31.68 -11.53 3.56
CA LYS A 387 32.19 -11.07 4.86
C LYS A 387 31.18 -11.16 6.02
N GLY A 388 29.90 -11.39 5.73
CA GLY A 388 28.88 -11.56 6.77
C GLY A 388 28.12 -10.27 7.15
N PHE A 389 28.36 -9.16 6.45
CA PHE A 389 27.72 -7.86 6.69
C PHE A 389 27.65 -7.03 5.39
N PRO A 390 26.76 -6.02 5.31
CA PRO A 390 26.72 -5.08 4.20
C PRO A 390 27.81 -4.00 4.33
N PRO A 391 28.45 -3.58 3.22
CA PRO A 391 29.41 -2.47 3.25
C PRO A 391 28.75 -1.18 3.71
N ALA A 392 29.45 -0.39 4.55
CA ALA A 392 28.93 0.90 5.03
C ALA A 392 28.57 1.87 3.88
N SER A 393 29.28 1.80 2.75
CA SER A 393 29.00 2.59 1.55
C SER A 393 27.62 2.33 0.93
N GLU A 394 27.00 1.18 1.21
CA GLU A 394 25.68 0.78 0.67
C GLU A 394 24.51 1.17 1.60
N SER A 395 24.79 1.74 2.78
CA SER A 395 23.75 2.13 3.75
C SER A 395 22.70 3.08 3.15
N LYS A 396 23.16 3.99 2.27
CA LYS A 396 22.29 4.92 1.55
C LYS A 396 21.34 4.18 0.61
N GLU A 397 21.85 3.24 -0.18
CA GLU A 397 21.08 2.45 -1.15
C GLU A 397 20.06 1.55 -0.46
N ILE A 398 20.42 0.97 0.70
CA ILE A 398 19.49 0.20 1.55
C ILE A 398 18.30 1.08 1.96
N PHE A 399 18.58 2.26 2.50
CA PHE A 399 17.54 3.19 2.95
C PHE A 399 16.71 3.75 1.79
N GLU A 400 17.34 4.07 0.65
CA GLU A 400 16.64 4.58 -0.52
C GLU A 400 15.71 3.54 -1.14
N GLY A 401 16.13 2.26 -1.22
CA GLY A 401 15.28 1.16 -1.63
C GLY A 401 14.12 0.91 -0.67
N ALA A 402 14.38 0.87 0.63
CA ALA A 402 13.36 0.64 1.66
C ALA A 402 12.30 1.76 1.74
N THR A 403 12.63 2.97 1.27
CA THR A 403 11.74 4.14 1.28
C THR A 403 11.25 4.55 -0.11
N ALA A 404 11.44 3.72 -1.13
CA ALA A 404 11.01 4.00 -2.49
C ALA A 404 9.48 4.14 -2.61
N ASN A 405 9.02 4.94 -3.57
CA ASN A 405 7.59 5.15 -3.79
C ASN A 405 7.01 4.01 -4.63
N SER A 406 6.14 3.19 -4.04
CA SER A 406 5.48 2.10 -4.76
C SER A 406 3.99 2.35 -4.99
N LEU A 407 3.47 3.51 -4.57
CA LEU A 407 2.07 3.87 -4.77
C LEU A 407 1.73 4.05 -6.27
N ASP A 408 2.70 4.48 -7.08
CA ASP A 408 2.53 4.67 -8.52
C ASP A 408 2.28 3.32 -9.22
N ALA A 409 3.02 2.26 -8.84
CA ALA A 409 2.82 0.90 -9.32
C ALA A 409 1.48 0.30 -8.86
N VAL A 410 1.08 0.57 -7.61
CA VAL A 410 -0.24 0.17 -7.09
C VAL A 410 -1.37 0.81 -7.90
N GLY A 411 -1.26 2.10 -8.21
CA GLY A 411 -2.23 2.82 -9.03
C GLY A 411 -2.36 2.23 -10.44
N TRP A 412 -1.25 1.85 -11.07
CA TRP A 412 -1.27 1.16 -12.37
C TRP A 412 -2.00 -0.20 -12.26
N GLY A 413 -1.64 -1.02 -11.27
CA GLY A 413 -2.27 -2.33 -11.08
C GLY A 413 -3.78 -2.25 -10.84
N LEU A 414 -4.23 -1.24 -10.08
CA LEU A 414 -5.65 -0.98 -9.83
C LEU A 414 -6.41 -0.62 -11.11
N VAL A 415 -5.85 0.24 -11.96
CA VAL A 415 -6.54 0.78 -13.14
C VAL A 415 -6.53 -0.17 -14.33
N TYR A 416 -5.55 -1.08 -14.41
CA TYR A 416 -5.45 -2.04 -15.51
C TYR A 416 -5.87 -3.45 -15.07
N PRO A 417 -4.97 -4.35 -14.63
CA PRO A 417 -5.34 -5.74 -14.45
C PRO A 417 -6.47 -5.94 -13.43
N ASP A 418 -6.55 -5.14 -12.38
CA ASP A 418 -7.61 -5.28 -11.37
C ASP A 418 -8.95 -4.74 -11.87
N LEU A 419 -8.97 -3.56 -12.51
CA LEU A 419 -10.18 -3.01 -13.11
C LEU A 419 -10.75 -3.97 -14.16
N TRP A 420 -9.92 -4.57 -15.01
CA TRP A 420 -10.34 -5.53 -16.05
C TRP A 420 -11.10 -6.73 -15.46
N ARG A 421 -10.67 -7.23 -14.30
CA ARG A 421 -11.37 -8.31 -13.57
C ARG A 421 -12.76 -7.87 -13.12
N VAL A 422 -12.89 -6.62 -12.66
CA VAL A 422 -14.15 -6.07 -12.15
C VAL A 422 -15.13 -5.70 -13.28
N ILE A 423 -14.62 -5.28 -14.45
CA ILE A 423 -15.45 -4.97 -15.64
C ILE A 423 -15.75 -6.20 -16.53
N PHE A 424 -15.69 -7.40 -15.96
CA PHE A 424 -16.06 -8.67 -16.60
C PHE A 424 -15.14 -9.14 -17.74
N LEU A 425 -13.88 -8.73 -17.70
CA LEU A 425 -12.83 -9.20 -18.61
C LEU A 425 -11.69 -9.90 -17.83
N PRO A 426 -11.99 -10.92 -16.98
CA PRO A 426 -11.02 -11.51 -16.05
C PRO A 426 -9.87 -12.26 -16.72
N PHE A 427 -9.98 -12.57 -18.01
CA PHE A 427 -8.95 -13.23 -18.81
C PHE A 427 -7.90 -12.26 -19.38
N LEU A 428 -8.19 -10.95 -19.45
CA LEU A 428 -7.25 -9.98 -20.02
C LEU A 428 -5.91 -9.87 -19.29
N PRO A 429 -5.83 -9.90 -17.94
CA PRO A 429 -4.55 -9.86 -17.25
C PRO A 429 -3.61 -11.01 -17.65
N ASP A 430 -4.13 -12.20 -17.87
CA ASP A 430 -3.31 -13.35 -18.29
C ASP A 430 -2.83 -13.24 -19.75
N ILE A 431 -3.52 -12.49 -20.61
CA ILE A 431 -3.18 -12.30 -22.03
C ILE A 431 -2.29 -11.07 -22.24
N LEU A 432 -2.68 -9.92 -21.71
CA LEU A 432 -2.04 -8.62 -21.97
C LEU A 432 -0.94 -8.30 -20.96
N THR A 433 -1.03 -8.83 -19.74
CA THR A 433 -0.07 -8.55 -18.67
C THR A 433 0.39 -9.81 -17.94
N PRO A 434 0.82 -10.88 -18.65
CA PRO A 434 1.16 -12.16 -18.01
C PRO A 434 2.26 -12.07 -16.95
N LYS A 435 3.09 -11.02 -17.01
CA LYS A 435 4.19 -10.75 -16.06
C LYS A 435 3.81 -9.78 -14.92
N VAL A 436 2.66 -9.10 -14.99
CA VAL A 436 2.16 -8.11 -14.02
C VAL A 436 0.62 -8.24 -13.94
N ARG A 437 0.16 -9.36 -13.37
CA ARG A 437 -1.25 -9.79 -13.45
C ARG A 437 -2.19 -9.10 -12.46
N ASP A 438 -1.65 -8.33 -11.52
CA ASP A 438 -2.39 -7.54 -10.54
C ASP A 438 -1.48 -6.46 -9.92
N ARG A 439 -2.08 -5.63 -9.05
CA ARG A 439 -1.33 -4.60 -8.29
C ARG A 439 -0.31 -5.16 -7.29
N GLY A 440 -0.42 -6.43 -6.89
CA GLY A 440 0.55 -7.11 -6.04
C GLY A 440 1.85 -7.36 -6.80
N ILE A 441 1.78 -7.97 -7.99
CA ILE A 441 2.96 -8.19 -8.83
C ILE A 441 3.54 -6.85 -9.32
N ALA A 442 2.70 -5.84 -9.54
CA ALA A 442 3.16 -4.49 -9.87
C ALA A 442 4.11 -3.92 -8.80
N ILE A 443 3.74 -4.06 -7.51
CA ILE A 443 4.59 -3.62 -6.39
C ILE A 443 5.88 -4.44 -6.30
N GLU A 444 5.81 -5.75 -6.57
CA GLU A 444 7.00 -6.62 -6.57
C GLU A 444 8.00 -6.20 -7.66
N LYS A 445 7.53 -5.85 -8.87
CA LYS A 445 8.40 -5.34 -9.94
C LYS A 445 9.02 -4.00 -9.58
N ASP A 446 8.26 -3.15 -8.91
CA ASP A 446 8.75 -1.87 -8.42
C ASP A 446 9.90 -2.06 -7.43
N TRP A 447 9.66 -2.83 -6.35
CA TRP A 447 10.68 -3.14 -5.33
C TRP A 447 11.92 -3.83 -5.91
N GLN A 448 11.72 -4.78 -6.83
CA GLN A 448 12.83 -5.48 -7.50
C GLN A 448 13.81 -4.51 -8.17
N GLY A 449 13.36 -3.37 -8.70
CA GLY A 449 14.25 -2.39 -9.37
C GLY A 449 15.20 -1.64 -8.45
N HIS A 450 15.01 -1.74 -7.12
CA HIS A 450 15.90 -1.15 -6.12
C HIS A 450 16.86 -2.17 -5.49
N MET A 451 16.68 -3.45 -5.81
CA MET A 451 17.59 -4.52 -5.41
C MET A 451 18.96 -4.35 -6.12
N LYS A 452 20.00 -5.00 -5.59
CA LYS A 452 21.40 -4.84 -6.03
C LYS A 452 21.58 -5.31 -7.47
N THR A 453 20.87 -6.38 -7.80
CA THR A 453 20.89 -7.04 -9.10
C THR A 453 19.45 -7.14 -9.63
N PRO A 454 18.86 -6.04 -10.11
CA PRO A 454 17.45 -6.00 -10.49
C PRO A 454 17.14 -6.94 -11.67
N GLU A 455 18.12 -7.21 -12.56
CA GLU A 455 17.97 -8.15 -13.67
C GLU A 455 17.99 -9.62 -13.25
N ARG A 456 18.53 -9.94 -12.05
CA ARG A 456 18.62 -11.29 -11.48
C ARG A 456 17.99 -11.31 -10.09
N PRO A 457 16.66 -11.53 -9.98
CA PRO A 457 15.97 -11.63 -8.70
C PRO A 457 16.55 -12.77 -7.88
N LYS A 458 16.90 -12.50 -6.62
CA LYS A 458 17.27 -13.54 -5.66
C LYS A 458 16.03 -14.26 -5.18
N THR A 459 16.15 -15.56 -5.01
CA THR A 459 15.12 -16.48 -4.52
C THR A 459 15.35 -16.86 -3.05
N LEU A 460 14.38 -17.52 -2.42
CA LEU A 460 14.61 -18.09 -1.09
C LEU A 460 15.69 -19.19 -1.14
N ALA A 461 15.83 -19.93 -2.25
CA ALA A 461 16.94 -20.87 -2.40
C ALA A 461 18.31 -20.18 -2.45
N ASP A 462 18.43 -19.03 -3.12
CA ASP A 462 19.66 -18.23 -3.09
C ASP A 462 19.98 -17.79 -1.65
N TRP A 463 18.99 -17.31 -0.90
CA TRP A 463 19.15 -16.98 0.52
C TRP A 463 19.51 -18.20 1.37
N ARG A 464 18.96 -19.38 1.07
CA ARG A 464 19.32 -20.63 1.76
C ARG A 464 20.82 -20.93 1.62
N GLY A 465 21.35 -20.85 0.40
CA GLY A 465 22.78 -21.05 0.15
C GLY A 465 23.66 -20.04 0.91
N GLU A 466 23.20 -18.80 1.10
CA GLU A 466 23.92 -17.79 1.87
C GLU A 466 23.81 -17.98 3.40
N VAL A 467 22.65 -18.43 3.91
CA VAL A 467 22.48 -18.79 5.32
C VAL A 467 23.32 -20.02 5.67
N GLU A 468 23.37 -21.04 4.81
CA GLU A 468 24.16 -22.26 5.03
C GLU A 468 25.68 -21.99 5.07
N LYS A 469 26.14 -20.92 4.41
CA LYS A 469 27.52 -20.43 4.46
C LYS A 469 27.78 -19.46 5.64
N GLY A 470 26.73 -19.09 6.39
CA GLY A 470 26.80 -18.08 7.45
C GLY A 470 26.93 -16.64 6.94
N ASN A 471 26.81 -16.40 5.63
CA ASN A 471 27.00 -15.07 5.04
C ASN A 471 25.88 -14.10 5.41
N ILE A 472 24.65 -14.59 5.62
CA ILE A 472 23.52 -13.79 6.12
C ILE A 472 22.89 -14.45 7.36
N PRO A 473 22.29 -13.69 8.28
CA PRO A 473 21.46 -14.26 9.35
C PRO A 473 20.24 -14.97 8.76
N LEU A 474 19.60 -15.85 9.54
CA LEU A 474 18.35 -16.50 9.11
C LEU A 474 17.22 -15.47 9.01
N PRO A 475 16.67 -15.20 7.80
CA PRO A 475 15.52 -14.32 7.69
C PRO A 475 14.22 -15.08 7.85
N VAL A 476 13.29 -14.52 8.61
CA VAL A 476 11.90 -14.99 8.68
C VAL A 476 10.97 -13.82 8.40
N LEU A 477 10.32 -13.86 7.24
CA LEU A 477 9.33 -12.87 6.84
C LEU A 477 7.95 -13.44 7.21
N ASN A 478 7.37 -12.92 8.29
CA ASN A 478 6.14 -13.47 8.86
C ASN A 478 4.91 -12.99 8.08
N ALA A 479 4.05 -13.90 7.68
CA ALA A 479 2.76 -13.62 7.06
C ALA A 479 1.62 -14.36 7.80
N THR A 480 0.38 -14.04 7.46
CA THR A 480 -0.82 -14.65 8.07
C THR A 480 -1.59 -15.45 7.02
N LEU A 481 -1.92 -16.70 7.34
CA LEU A 481 -2.84 -17.50 6.54
C LEU A 481 -4.29 -17.15 6.93
N VAL A 482 -5.05 -16.61 5.98
CA VAL A 482 -6.40 -16.09 6.22
C VAL A 482 -7.38 -17.23 6.56
N ASP A 483 -7.21 -18.38 5.93
CA ASP A 483 -8.19 -19.48 6.01
C ASP A 483 -8.23 -20.16 7.38
N ASN A 484 -7.13 -20.14 8.14
CA ASN A 484 -7.03 -20.79 9.46
C ASN A 484 -6.47 -19.89 10.58
N GLY A 485 -6.05 -18.65 10.25
CA GLY A 485 -5.45 -17.71 11.19
C GLY A 485 -4.05 -18.08 11.67
N TRP A 486 -3.37 -19.04 11.02
CA TRP A 486 -2.01 -19.46 11.41
C TRP A 486 -0.95 -18.55 10.79
N ARG A 487 0.27 -18.59 11.34
CA ARG A 487 1.42 -17.92 10.73
C ARG A 487 1.94 -18.70 9.53
N LEU A 488 2.36 -17.98 8.50
CA LEU A 488 3.24 -18.50 7.45
C LEU A 488 4.62 -17.89 7.66
N LEU A 489 5.61 -18.72 7.96
CA LEU A 489 7.01 -18.33 8.09
C LEU A 489 7.66 -18.41 6.71
N VAL A 490 7.79 -17.28 6.03
CA VAL A 490 8.50 -17.22 4.74
C VAL A 490 10.00 -17.12 5.02
N THR A 491 10.69 -18.26 4.96
CA THR A 491 12.08 -18.42 5.40
C THR A 491 12.80 -19.50 4.57
N PRO A 492 14.13 -19.40 4.35
CA PRO A 492 14.89 -20.42 3.62
C PRO A 492 15.10 -21.73 4.40
N ALA A 493 14.82 -21.76 5.71
CA ALA A 493 14.99 -22.94 6.56
C ALA A 493 13.66 -23.65 6.89
N LYS A 494 13.74 -24.91 7.33
CA LYS A 494 12.61 -25.62 7.94
C LYS A 494 12.59 -25.38 9.43
N PHE A 495 11.40 -25.12 9.96
CA PHE A 495 11.19 -25.04 11.39
C PHE A 495 10.63 -26.38 11.88
N PRO A 496 11.09 -26.91 13.02
CA PRO A 496 10.59 -28.18 13.53
C PRO A 496 9.09 -28.08 13.81
N ASN A 497 8.34 -28.99 13.20
CA ASN A 497 6.89 -29.00 13.32
C ASN A 497 6.49 -29.56 14.68
N ASN A 498 5.81 -28.75 15.50
CA ASN A 498 5.30 -29.15 16.80
C ASN A 498 3.77 -29.02 16.79
N SER A 499 3.05 -30.10 17.13
CA SER A 499 1.58 -30.15 17.15
C SER A 499 0.90 -29.02 17.94
N LYS A 500 1.62 -28.40 18.89
CA LYS A 500 1.15 -27.26 19.68
C LYS A 500 1.32 -25.91 18.96
N LYS A 501 2.34 -25.77 18.11
CA LYS A 501 2.66 -24.50 17.42
C LYS A 501 1.72 -24.32 16.21
N LYS A 502 1.25 -23.09 15.99
CA LYS A 502 0.25 -22.74 14.95
C LYS A 502 0.91 -21.94 13.82
N PHE A 503 1.84 -22.57 13.12
CA PHE A 503 2.48 -22.01 11.93
C PHE A 503 2.77 -23.09 10.87
N PHE A 504 2.97 -22.66 9.64
CA PHE A 504 3.67 -23.42 8.61
C PHE A 504 4.89 -22.63 8.17
N ASP A 505 6.04 -23.29 7.98
CA ASP A 505 7.13 -22.67 7.20
C ASP A 505 6.91 -22.89 5.70
N PHE A 506 7.47 -22.01 4.88
CA PHE A 506 7.30 -22.03 3.43
C PHE A 506 7.75 -23.37 2.81
N ASN A 507 8.85 -23.96 3.29
CA ASN A 507 9.41 -25.18 2.72
C ASN A 507 8.57 -26.42 3.05
N SER A 508 7.92 -26.41 4.22
CA SER A 508 6.94 -27.44 4.60
C SER A 508 5.62 -27.29 3.85
N LEU A 509 5.18 -26.05 3.60
CA LEU A 509 3.92 -25.78 2.92
C LEU A 509 4.00 -25.99 1.39
N TYR A 510 5.16 -25.68 0.80
CA TYR A 510 5.43 -25.76 -0.63
C TYR A 510 6.72 -26.56 -0.91
N PRO A 511 6.73 -27.88 -0.65
CA PRO A 511 7.91 -28.71 -0.81
C PRO A 511 8.40 -28.73 -2.27
N GLY A 512 9.71 -28.60 -2.48
CA GLY A 512 10.33 -28.55 -3.81
C GLY A 512 10.03 -27.27 -4.62
N LYS A 513 9.45 -26.26 -3.98
CA LYS A 513 9.15 -24.97 -4.60
C LYS A 513 9.97 -23.85 -4.00
N ASP A 514 10.00 -22.76 -4.74
CA ASP A 514 10.75 -21.56 -4.42
C ASP A 514 9.96 -20.31 -4.83
N ILE A 515 10.33 -19.17 -4.27
CA ILE A 515 9.79 -17.85 -4.60
C ILE A 515 10.91 -16.81 -4.64
N ASP A 516 10.64 -15.71 -5.34
CA ASP A 516 11.50 -14.54 -5.23
C ASP A 516 11.44 -13.97 -3.82
N VAL A 517 12.57 -13.50 -3.32
CA VAL A 517 12.68 -12.83 -2.02
C VAL A 517 11.70 -11.65 -1.92
N VAL A 518 11.55 -10.90 -3.03
CA VAL A 518 10.62 -9.78 -3.12
C VAL A 518 9.17 -10.24 -2.95
N THR A 519 8.80 -11.39 -3.54
CA THR A 519 7.49 -12.01 -3.33
C THR A 519 7.32 -12.41 -1.86
N GLY A 520 8.35 -12.93 -1.20
CA GLY A 520 8.32 -13.23 0.24
C GLY A 520 8.09 -11.99 1.11
N ALA A 521 8.78 -10.89 0.83
CA ALA A 521 8.55 -9.61 1.51
C ALA A 521 7.13 -9.08 1.25
N ARG A 522 6.62 -9.23 0.01
CA ARG A 522 5.26 -8.82 -0.34
C ARG A 522 4.21 -9.68 0.36
N LEU A 523 4.41 -10.99 0.51
CA LEU A 523 3.52 -11.86 1.28
C LEU A 523 3.40 -11.38 2.74
N SER A 524 4.53 -11.07 3.38
CA SER A 524 4.58 -10.47 4.72
C SER A 524 3.88 -9.10 4.78
N ALA A 525 3.95 -8.30 3.71
CA ALA A 525 3.36 -6.96 3.58
C ALA A 525 2.04 -6.92 2.76
N THR A 526 1.26 -8.00 2.77
CA THR A 526 0.01 -8.08 2.01
C THR A 526 -1.14 -7.39 2.73
N PHE A 527 -1.18 -6.05 2.63
CA PHE A 527 -2.23 -5.23 3.22
C PHE A 527 -3.33 -4.93 2.19
N PRO A 528 -4.57 -5.45 2.34
CA PRO A 528 -5.62 -5.48 1.30
C PRO A 528 -5.90 -4.16 0.57
N TYR A 529 -5.73 -3.03 1.27
CA TYR A 529 -5.97 -1.69 0.74
C TYR A 529 -4.92 -1.24 -0.27
N ILE A 530 -3.74 -1.87 -0.28
CA ILE A 530 -2.63 -1.56 -1.17
C ILE A 530 -2.37 -2.74 -2.10
N SER A 531 -2.18 -3.93 -1.54
CA SER A 531 -1.89 -5.17 -2.27
C SER A 531 -2.97 -6.22 -1.97
N PRO A 532 -3.37 -7.04 -2.96
CA PRO A 532 -4.42 -8.02 -2.75
C PRO A 532 -3.92 -9.19 -1.92
N ILE A 533 -4.79 -9.74 -1.07
CA ILE A 533 -4.63 -11.09 -0.52
C ILE A 533 -4.52 -12.05 -1.71
N CYS A 534 -3.53 -12.93 -1.67
CA CYS A 534 -3.25 -13.84 -2.77
C CYS A 534 -2.91 -15.24 -2.27
N ARG A 535 -2.91 -16.20 -3.19
CA ARG A 535 -2.52 -17.59 -2.95
C ARG A 535 -1.55 -18.09 -4.01
N ALA A 536 -1.00 -19.28 -3.84
CA ALA A 536 -0.06 -19.83 -4.81
C ALA A 536 -0.72 -20.04 -6.19
N ASP A 537 -0.02 -19.71 -7.27
CA ASP A 537 -0.47 -19.97 -8.64
C ASP A 537 -0.36 -21.47 -8.99
N ASP A 538 -1.37 -22.26 -8.65
CA ASP A 538 -1.50 -23.68 -9.04
C ASP A 538 -2.45 -23.88 -10.25
N ARG A 539 -2.70 -22.83 -11.04
CA ARG A 539 -3.67 -22.92 -12.16
C ARG A 539 -3.26 -23.91 -13.25
N ASN A 540 -1.97 -24.24 -13.34
CA ASN A 540 -1.46 -25.21 -14.32
C ASN A 540 -1.61 -26.67 -13.89
N GLY A 541 -2.10 -26.96 -12.67
CA GLY A 541 -2.28 -28.32 -12.15
C GLY A 541 -1.00 -29.17 -12.12
N LYS A 542 0.16 -28.55 -12.33
CA LYS A 542 1.47 -29.19 -12.33
C LYS A 542 1.88 -29.61 -10.93
N VAL A 543 1.25 -29.06 -9.88
CA VAL A 543 1.63 -29.34 -8.51
C VAL A 543 0.49 -30.04 -7.78
N ARG A 544 0.45 -31.36 -7.89
CA ARG A 544 -0.41 -32.20 -7.06
C ARG A 544 -0.03 -31.96 -5.59
N ASN A 545 -1.03 -31.66 -4.74
CA ASN A 545 -0.92 -31.49 -3.28
C ASN A 545 -0.31 -30.17 -2.77
N ILE A 546 -0.39 -29.05 -3.49
CA ILE A 546 -0.12 -27.74 -2.85
C ILE A 546 -1.27 -27.35 -1.93
N ALA A 547 -0.93 -27.01 -0.69
CA ALA A 547 -1.86 -26.35 0.22
C ALA A 547 -2.18 -24.93 -0.28
N ASN A 548 -3.44 -24.70 -0.62
CA ASN A 548 -3.88 -23.49 -1.30
C ASN A 548 -4.49 -22.50 -0.32
N TYR A 549 -3.63 -21.81 0.44
CA TYR A 549 -4.03 -20.81 1.43
C TYR A 549 -3.88 -19.39 0.91
N HIS A 550 -4.77 -18.52 1.36
CA HIS A 550 -4.70 -17.09 1.18
C HIS A 550 -3.76 -16.47 2.20
N VAL A 551 -2.83 -15.65 1.71
CA VAL A 551 -1.80 -15.01 2.53
C VAL A 551 -2.09 -13.53 2.65
N ALA A 552 -2.14 -13.06 3.90
CA ALA A 552 -2.30 -11.66 4.29
C ALA A 552 -1.10 -11.18 5.12
N ASP A 553 -1.07 -9.88 5.39
CA ASP A 553 -0.05 -9.20 6.19
C ASP A 553 0.21 -9.92 7.53
N GLY A 554 1.48 -10.09 7.90
CA GLY A 554 1.87 -10.76 9.15
C GLY A 554 1.39 -10.04 10.42
N GLY A 555 1.17 -8.72 10.34
CA GLY A 555 0.68 -7.91 11.44
C GLY A 555 -0.79 -8.16 11.79
N TYR A 556 -1.47 -9.07 11.08
CA TYR A 556 -2.78 -9.59 11.49
C TYR A 556 -2.64 -10.59 12.64
N PHE A 557 -1.51 -11.33 12.69
CA PHE A 557 -1.21 -12.28 13.77
C PHE A 557 -0.31 -11.65 14.84
N ASP A 558 0.88 -11.20 14.45
CA ASP A 558 1.89 -10.62 15.34
C ASP A 558 2.64 -9.51 14.62
N ASN A 559 2.46 -8.25 15.06
CA ASN A 559 3.05 -7.11 14.36
C ASN A 559 4.56 -6.98 14.61
N SER A 560 5.11 -7.56 15.70
CA SER A 560 6.53 -7.41 16.04
C SER A 560 7.44 -8.50 15.45
N GLY A 561 6.88 -9.67 15.10
CA GLY A 561 7.65 -10.86 14.74
C GLY A 561 8.29 -11.54 15.96
N PHE A 562 7.94 -11.10 17.16
CA PHE A 562 8.53 -11.54 18.41
C PHE A 562 8.16 -12.99 18.74
N VAL A 563 6.92 -13.42 18.46
CA VAL A 563 6.48 -14.80 18.77
C VAL A 563 7.33 -15.83 18.02
N THR A 564 7.62 -15.57 16.75
CA THR A 564 8.47 -16.44 15.92
C THR A 564 9.92 -16.45 16.42
N ALA A 565 10.43 -15.30 16.85
CA ALA A 565 11.77 -15.19 17.41
C ALA A 565 11.91 -15.97 18.72
N LEU A 566 10.92 -15.87 19.60
CA LEU A 566 10.86 -16.60 20.86
C LEU A 566 10.77 -18.12 20.63
N GLU A 567 9.92 -18.57 19.71
CA GLU A 567 9.81 -20.00 19.36
C GLU A 567 11.09 -20.57 18.74
N TRP A 568 11.86 -19.75 18.02
CA TRP A 568 13.17 -20.12 17.50
C TRP A 568 14.20 -20.24 18.64
N LEU A 569 14.25 -19.27 19.55
CA LEU A 569 15.11 -19.31 20.73
C LEU A 569 14.81 -20.49 21.65
N GLU A 570 13.53 -20.76 21.92
CA GLU A 570 13.07 -21.89 22.73
C GLU A 570 13.56 -23.23 22.16
N GLU A 571 13.55 -23.38 20.83
CA GLU A 571 14.06 -24.58 20.16
C GLU A 571 15.57 -24.73 20.37
N LEU A 572 16.33 -23.66 20.12
CA LEU A 572 17.79 -23.64 20.29
C LEU A 572 18.22 -23.93 21.73
N LEU A 573 17.50 -23.38 22.72
CA LEU A 573 17.81 -23.57 24.13
C LEU A 573 17.39 -24.96 24.66
N ARG A 574 16.40 -25.59 24.02
CA ARG A 574 15.96 -26.96 24.37
C ARG A 574 16.91 -28.03 23.87
N GLU A 575 17.48 -27.85 22.68
CA GLU A 575 18.47 -28.78 22.14
C GLU A 575 19.69 -28.84 23.07
N LYS A 576 19.97 -30.03 23.63
CA LYS A 576 21.17 -30.21 24.45
C LYS A 576 22.40 -30.12 23.54
N PRO A 577 23.51 -29.53 24.02
CA PRO A 577 24.72 -29.59 23.25
C PRO A 577 25.16 -31.03 23.06
N THR A 578 25.12 -31.53 21.82
CA THR A 578 25.53 -32.89 21.51
C THR A 578 26.57 -32.85 20.40
N GLN A 579 27.72 -33.45 20.64
CA GLN A 579 28.65 -33.83 19.58
C GLN A 579 28.21 -35.18 19.03
N LYS A 580 27.47 -35.19 17.92
CA LYS A 580 27.24 -36.40 17.12
C LYS A 580 27.84 -36.17 15.73
N GLY A 581 29.04 -36.70 15.50
CA GLY A 581 29.75 -36.52 14.22
C GLY A 581 30.29 -35.09 14.04
N GLU A 582 30.15 -34.53 12.83
CA GLU A 582 30.63 -33.19 12.45
C GLU A 582 29.67 -32.04 12.84
N GLU A 583 28.49 -32.32 13.38
CA GLU A 583 27.53 -31.30 13.81
C GLU A 583 27.75 -30.92 15.28
N THR A 584 28.30 -29.73 15.50
CA THR A 584 28.41 -29.11 16.83
C THR A 584 27.29 -28.09 17.02
N THR A 585 26.48 -28.27 18.05
CA THR A 585 25.55 -27.24 18.54
C THR A 585 26.33 -26.07 19.16
N PRO A 586 26.03 -24.79 18.84
CA PRO A 586 26.68 -23.66 19.47
C PRO A 586 26.30 -23.61 20.95
N GLU A 587 27.31 -23.50 21.81
CA GLU A 587 27.09 -23.19 23.22
C GLU A 587 26.73 -21.70 23.32
N ILE A 588 25.45 -21.37 23.46
CA ILE A 588 24.98 -19.99 23.59
C ILE A 588 25.11 -19.56 25.05
N LYS A 589 25.74 -18.40 25.31
CA LYS A 589 25.87 -17.82 26.66
C LYS A 589 25.21 -16.47 26.80
N ARG A 590 25.11 -15.71 25.70
CA ARG A 590 24.53 -14.36 25.68
C ARG A 590 23.55 -14.23 24.54
N ILE A 591 22.37 -13.71 24.84
CA ILE A 591 21.31 -13.43 23.88
C ILE A 591 20.91 -11.97 24.01
N LEU A 592 20.99 -11.23 22.90
CA LEU A 592 20.46 -9.88 22.79
C LEU A 592 19.23 -9.90 21.89
N ILE A 593 18.06 -9.59 22.45
CA ILE A 593 16.81 -9.46 21.71
C ILE A 593 16.56 -7.99 21.42
N LEU A 594 16.60 -7.62 20.13
CA LEU A 594 16.33 -6.27 19.65
C LEU A 594 14.94 -6.20 19.02
N GLN A 595 14.05 -5.37 19.56
CA GLN A 595 12.75 -5.10 18.94
C GLN A 595 12.75 -3.71 18.30
N ILE A 596 12.72 -3.65 16.97
CA ILE A 596 12.67 -2.40 16.21
C ILE A 596 11.21 -1.99 16.02
N ASN A 597 10.78 -0.96 16.74
CA ASN A 597 9.44 -0.41 16.68
C ASN A 597 9.42 0.87 15.84
N PRO A 598 8.66 0.90 14.72
CA PRO A 598 8.67 1.99 13.77
C PRO A 598 7.98 3.25 14.29
N PHE A 599 7.24 3.15 15.39
CA PHE A 599 6.46 4.24 15.95
C PHE A 599 6.94 4.58 17.38
N PRO A 600 6.63 5.78 17.88
CA PRO A 600 6.93 6.15 19.25
C PRO A 600 6.24 5.23 20.25
N GLU A 601 6.91 5.02 21.38
CA GLU A 601 6.37 4.29 22.50
C GLU A 601 5.03 4.89 22.94
N SER A 602 3.99 4.08 22.89
CA SER A 602 2.67 4.45 23.36
C SER A 602 2.63 4.38 24.89
N LYS A 603 2.76 5.52 25.58
CA LYS A 603 2.48 5.56 27.02
C LYS A 603 1.02 5.17 27.27
N PRO A 604 0.71 4.31 28.26
CA PRO A 604 -0.66 4.06 28.67
C PRO A 604 -1.34 5.40 28.92
N LYS A 605 -2.39 5.72 28.17
CA LYS A 605 -3.14 6.96 28.40
C LYS A 605 -3.99 6.72 29.65
N ASP A 606 -3.57 7.26 30.79
CA ASP A 606 -4.30 7.17 32.07
C ASP A 606 -5.77 7.64 32.00
N LYS A 607 -6.13 8.39 30.93
CA LYS A 607 -7.51 8.69 30.57
C LYS A 607 -7.69 8.57 29.05
N PRO A 608 -8.65 7.77 28.55
CA PRO A 608 -9.01 7.81 27.14
C PRO A 608 -9.40 9.26 26.78
N LYS A 609 -8.85 9.80 25.68
CA LYS A 609 -9.23 11.13 25.19
C LYS A 609 -10.75 11.17 25.10
N LYS A 610 -11.39 12.15 25.77
CA LYS A 610 -12.85 12.37 25.71
C LYS A 610 -13.30 12.31 24.25
N GLU A 611 -14.27 11.43 24.00
CA GLU A 611 -14.84 11.08 22.70
C GLU A 611 -14.96 12.26 21.73
N LYS A 612 -14.25 12.21 20.60
CA LYS A 612 -14.77 12.86 19.38
C LYS A 612 -15.95 12.00 18.93
N LYS A 613 -17.18 12.43 19.25
CA LYS A 613 -18.45 11.76 18.88
C LYS A 613 -18.48 11.47 17.38
N ARG A 614 -18.07 10.27 17.02
CA ARG A 614 -17.93 9.79 15.63
C ARG A 614 -18.74 8.51 15.45
N GLY A 615 -19.98 8.47 15.96
CA GLY A 615 -20.80 7.25 15.99
C GLY A 615 -20.92 6.55 14.63
N LEU A 616 -21.28 7.29 13.57
CA LEU A 616 -21.38 6.71 12.22
C LEU A 616 -20.02 6.22 11.70
N PHE A 617 -18.97 7.00 11.90
CA PHE A 617 -17.61 6.66 11.44
C PHE A 617 -17.03 5.46 12.21
N MET A 618 -17.29 5.36 13.51
CA MET A 618 -16.92 4.18 14.31
C MET A 618 -17.80 2.97 13.98
N ALA A 619 -19.06 3.16 13.60
CA ALA A 619 -19.91 2.06 13.13
C ALA A 619 -19.47 1.51 11.76
N THR A 620 -18.95 2.36 10.87
CA THR A 620 -18.55 1.93 9.51
C THR A 620 -17.11 1.43 9.42
N ILE A 621 -16.17 2.06 10.12
CA ILE A 621 -14.74 1.71 10.05
C ILE A 621 -14.09 1.46 11.42
N GLY A 622 -14.86 1.46 12.52
CA GLY A 622 -14.34 1.22 13.86
C GLY A 622 -13.64 -0.12 14.05
N PRO A 623 -14.13 -1.26 13.49
CA PRO A 623 -13.38 -2.52 13.55
C PRO A 623 -11.98 -2.43 12.92
N LEU A 624 -11.86 -1.68 11.82
CA LEU A 624 -10.58 -1.44 11.15
C LEU A 624 -9.67 -0.55 12.00
N ILE A 625 -10.20 0.53 12.57
CA ILE A 625 -9.46 1.40 13.49
C ILE A 625 -8.99 0.61 14.71
N GLY A 626 -9.86 -0.22 15.30
CA GLY A 626 -9.54 -1.09 16.43
C GLY A 626 -8.40 -2.06 16.09
N LEU A 627 -8.45 -2.70 14.92
CA LEU A 627 -7.37 -3.56 14.44
C LEU A 627 -6.03 -2.81 14.33
N PHE A 628 -6.03 -1.53 13.96
CA PHE A 628 -4.81 -0.72 13.89
C PHE A 628 -4.32 -0.24 15.27
N GLU A 629 -5.23 0.17 16.15
CA GLU A 629 -4.90 0.71 17.48
C GLU A 629 -4.44 -0.38 18.47
N VAL A 630 -4.92 -1.63 18.31
CA VAL A 630 -4.54 -2.77 19.16
C VAL A 630 -3.10 -3.25 18.89
N ARG A 631 -2.55 -2.98 17.70
CA ARG A 631 -1.28 -3.56 17.23
C ARG A 631 -0.04 -3.18 18.03
N GLU A 632 0.01 -2.01 18.67
CA GLU A 632 1.26 -1.53 19.28
C GLU A 632 1.30 -1.66 20.82
N PRO A 633 0.29 -1.15 21.59
CA PRO A 633 0.43 -1.07 23.04
C PRO A 633 0.33 -2.45 23.70
N ILE A 634 -0.61 -3.29 23.24
CA ILE A 634 -0.86 -4.62 23.83
C ILE A 634 0.26 -5.58 23.46
N LEU A 635 0.74 -5.56 22.22
CA LEU A 635 1.81 -6.46 21.78
C LEU A 635 3.13 -6.13 22.48
N THR A 636 3.46 -4.84 22.67
CA THR A 636 4.69 -4.46 23.39
C THR A 636 4.67 -4.94 24.84
N SER A 637 3.57 -4.73 25.57
CA SER A 637 3.45 -5.20 26.94
C SER A 637 3.50 -6.73 27.03
N ARG A 638 2.85 -7.44 26.09
CA ARG A 638 2.90 -8.91 26.03
C ARG A 638 4.33 -9.41 25.80
N ASN A 639 5.04 -8.84 24.83
CA ASN A 639 6.40 -9.27 24.50
C ASN A 639 7.36 -9.07 25.68
N LEU A 640 7.24 -7.97 26.43
CA LEU A 640 8.04 -7.75 27.64
C LEU A 640 7.81 -8.86 28.68
N THR A 641 6.54 -9.17 28.96
CA THR A 641 6.19 -10.28 29.86
C THR A 641 6.72 -11.63 29.35
N GLU A 642 6.68 -11.87 28.04
CA GLU A 642 7.24 -13.10 27.45
C GLU A 642 8.76 -13.20 27.60
N VAL A 643 9.51 -12.08 27.54
CA VAL A 643 10.95 -12.05 27.85
C VAL A 643 11.19 -12.36 29.32
N GLU A 644 10.45 -11.69 30.23
CA GLU A 644 10.59 -11.91 31.68
C GLU A 644 10.36 -13.39 32.03
N LEU A 645 9.32 -14.01 31.45
CA LEU A 645 9.05 -15.43 31.60
C LEU A 645 10.15 -16.32 31.03
N LEU A 646 10.75 -15.96 29.88
CA LEU A 646 11.88 -16.70 29.31
C LEU A 646 13.12 -16.63 30.23
N GLN A 647 13.41 -15.43 30.78
CA GLN A 647 14.49 -15.23 31.74
C GLN A 647 14.26 -16.05 33.02
N GLU A 648 13.03 -16.04 33.54
CA GLU A 648 12.65 -16.88 34.70
C GLU A 648 12.82 -18.36 34.40
N TRP A 649 12.39 -18.83 33.23
CA TRP A 649 12.53 -20.22 32.81
C TRP A 649 13.98 -20.68 32.72
N GLU A 650 14.86 -19.87 32.12
CA GLU A 650 16.30 -20.18 32.07
C GLU A 650 16.95 -20.13 33.45
N ASN A 651 16.61 -19.14 34.29
CA ASN A 651 17.13 -19.08 35.66
C ASN A 651 16.69 -20.29 36.51
N ALA A 652 15.51 -20.87 36.26
CA ALA A 652 15.02 -22.05 36.95
C ALA A 652 15.68 -23.36 36.50
N ARG A 653 16.43 -23.35 35.39
CA ARG A 653 17.05 -24.55 34.80
C ARG A 653 18.29 -24.97 35.58
N GLN A 654 18.12 -25.90 36.53
CA GLN A 654 19.18 -26.31 37.47
C GLN A 654 20.44 -26.96 36.85
N ASN A 655 20.41 -27.43 35.60
CA ASN A 655 21.48 -28.24 34.98
C ASN A 655 21.97 -27.71 33.62
N GLY A 656 21.59 -26.50 33.21
CA GLY A 656 22.13 -25.81 32.03
C GLY A 656 22.97 -24.62 32.45
N GLY A 657 24.07 -24.33 31.78
CA GLY A 657 24.83 -23.11 32.06
C GLY A 657 23.94 -21.87 31.93
N LYS A 658 24.04 -20.91 32.85
CA LYS A 658 23.21 -19.70 32.86
C LYS A 658 23.41 -18.90 31.57
N VAL A 659 22.33 -18.71 30.81
CA VAL A 659 22.31 -17.85 29.61
C VAL A 659 21.88 -16.44 30.02
N GLU A 660 22.69 -15.45 29.70
CA GLU A 660 22.38 -14.03 29.88
C GLU A 660 21.47 -13.57 28.74
N ILE A 661 20.27 -13.06 29.05
CA ILE A 661 19.29 -12.61 28.06
C ILE A 661 18.97 -11.15 28.31
N GLU A 662 19.26 -10.30 27.34
CA GLU A 662 19.02 -8.86 27.39
C GLU A 662 18.03 -8.43 26.31
N TYR A 663 17.08 -7.55 26.65
CA TYR A 663 16.03 -7.09 25.73
C TYR A 663 16.00 -5.58 25.58
N PHE A 664 16.07 -5.12 24.33
CA PHE A 664 16.10 -3.70 23.98
C PHE A 664 15.03 -3.36 22.92
N PRO A 665 13.93 -2.69 23.33
CA PRO A 665 12.99 -2.12 22.39
C PRO A 665 13.48 -0.75 21.89
N ILE A 666 13.65 -0.62 20.57
CA ILE A 666 14.11 0.58 19.88
C ILE A 666 12.91 1.22 19.20
N PHE A 667 12.31 2.23 19.85
CA PHE A 667 11.20 3.00 19.31
C PHE A 667 11.68 4.17 18.46
N PHE A 668 10.86 4.55 17.47
CA PHE A 668 11.00 5.85 16.83
C PHE A 668 10.85 6.96 17.89
N PRO A 669 11.67 8.03 17.88
CA PRO A 669 11.65 8.99 18.97
C PRO A 669 10.31 9.71 19.10
N SER A 670 9.85 9.81 20.36
CA SER A 670 8.75 10.70 20.74
C SER A 670 9.19 12.17 20.78
N ILE A 671 8.20 13.05 20.76
CA ILE A 671 8.39 14.50 20.95
C ILE A 671 8.19 14.84 22.42
N THR A 672 9.02 15.73 22.97
CA THR A 672 8.95 16.13 24.38
C THR A 672 7.69 16.95 24.64
N GLU A 673 7.23 16.98 25.90
CA GLU A 673 6.03 17.75 26.28
C GLU A 673 6.23 19.27 26.06
N GLU A 674 7.45 19.78 26.20
CA GLU A 674 7.80 21.16 25.85
C GLU A 674 7.60 21.46 24.36
N VAL A 675 7.98 20.53 23.49
CA VAL A 675 7.75 20.64 22.04
C VAL A 675 6.25 20.52 21.74
N LYS A 676 5.51 19.65 22.44
CA LYS A 676 4.04 19.58 22.31
C LYS A 676 3.35 20.87 22.76
N LEU A 677 3.81 21.50 23.85
CA LEU A 677 3.29 22.78 24.31
C LEU A 677 3.61 23.88 23.29
N GLY A 678 4.84 23.91 22.79
CA GLY A 678 5.29 24.82 21.74
C GLY A 678 4.50 24.68 20.43
N LEU A 679 4.13 23.46 20.05
CA LEU A 679 3.27 23.19 18.88
C LEU A 679 1.85 23.72 19.08
N LYS A 680 1.30 23.61 20.29
CA LYS A 680 -0.01 24.18 20.65
C LYS A 680 0.00 25.71 20.71
N THR A 681 1.08 26.33 21.18
CA THR A 681 1.22 27.80 21.25
C THR A 681 1.64 28.42 19.91
N ALA A 682 2.27 27.65 19.01
CA ALA A 682 2.64 28.08 17.65
C ALA A 682 1.44 28.31 16.70
N GLU A 683 0.20 28.12 17.16
CA GLU A 683 -0.99 28.69 16.49
C GLU A 683 -1.07 30.21 16.61
N GLN A 684 -0.37 30.84 17.58
CA GLN A 684 -0.42 32.29 17.83
C GLN A 684 0.79 33.09 17.29
N GLU A 685 1.97 32.48 17.13
CA GLU A 685 3.14 33.09 16.46
C GLU A 685 3.82 32.06 15.54
N VAL A 686 3.69 32.27 14.23
CA VAL A 686 4.10 31.29 13.22
C VAL A 686 5.52 31.61 12.71
N THR A 687 6.53 30.90 13.20
CA THR A 687 7.77 30.71 12.41
C THR A 687 7.63 29.44 11.54
N PRO A 688 7.94 29.51 10.23
CA PRO A 688 7.95 28.35 9.33
C PRO A 688 8.81 27.19 9.82
N GLU A 689 9.83 27.48 10.64
CA GLU A 689 10.79 26.52 11.22
C GLU A 689 10.17 25.61 12.28
N LEU A 690 9.19 26.08 13.08
CA LEU A 690 8.48 25.24 14.04
C LEU A 690 7.43 24.34 13.37
N LYS A 691 6.75 24.81 12.32
CA LYS A 691 5.96 23.95 11.42
C LYS A 691 6.84 23.00 10.60
N ALA A 692 8.11 23.35 10.39
CA ALA A 692 9.13 22.51 9.76
C ALA A 692 9.67 21.41 10.69
N LYS A 693 9.37 21.43 11.99
CA LYS A 693 10.05 20.57 12.99
C LYS A 693 9.54 19.14 13.20
N GLN A 694 8.46 18.67 12.56
CA GLN A 694 8.17 17.22 12.48
C GLN A 694 7.08 16.87 11.44
N SER A 695 7.39 16.01 10.47
CA SER A 695 6.45 15.58 9.42
C SER A 695 5.43 14.52 9.86
N PHE A 696 5.75 13.76 10.91
CA PHE A 696 4.93 12.65 11.44
C PHE A 696 4.02 13.07 12.59
N TYR A 697 3.94 14.35 12.94
CA TYR A 697 3.15 14.82 14.07
C TYR A 697 2.14 15.88 13.65
N SER A 698 0.94 15.83 14.24
CA SER A 698 -0.11 16.82 14.06
C SER A 698 0.25 18.14 14.76
N ALA A 699 -0.52 19.21 14.48
CA ALA A 699 -0.37 20.50 15.19
C ALA A 699 -0.60 20.35 16.70
N GLU A 700 -1.42 19.39 17.11
CA GLU A 700 -1.70 19.05 18.51
C GLU A 700 -0.63 18.13 19.14
N GLY A 701 0.42 17.78 18.39
CA GLY A 701 1.48 16.87 18.82
C GLY A 701 1.07 15.40 18.83
N GLU A 702 0.01 15.03 18.11
CA GLU A 702 -0.40 13.64 17.93
C GLU A 702 0.43 12.97 16.84
N TYR A 703 0.80 11.71 17.04
CA TYR A 703 1.56 10.97 16.05
C TYR A 703 0.67 10.53 14.88
N GLU A 704 1.04 10.88 13.66
CA GLU A 704 0.31 10.62 12.41
C GLU A 704 1.25 9.95 11.38
N PRO A 705 1.46 8.63 11.46
CA PRO A 705 2.30 7.94 10.50
C PRO A 705 1.64 7.90 9.11
N PRO A 706 2.40 8.02 8.01
CA PRO A 706 1.89 7.79 6.67
C PRO A 706 1.61 6.31 6.49
N LEU A 707 0.34 5.97 6.27
CA LEU A 707 -0.14 4.62 5.97
C LEU A 707 -0.16 4.34 4.45
N SER A 708 0.48 5.20 3.66
CA SER A 708 0.67 5.03 2.21
C SER A 708 2.04 4.44 1.90
N TRP A 709 2.20 3.69 0.80
CA TRP A 709 3.50 3.24 0.28
C TRP A 709 4.30 4.35 -0.42
N LYS A 710 4.38 5.51 0.24
CA LYS A 710 5.07 6.70 -0.24
C LYS A 710 5.46 7.58 0.94
N LEU A 711 6.74 8.00 0.95
CA LEU A 711 7.28 9.00 1.85
C LEU A 711 7.74 10.22 1.04
N THR A 712 7.51 11.40 1.60
CA THR A 712 8.13 12.65 1.19
C THR A 712 9.62 12.65 1.59
N LYS A 713 10.45 13.46 0.91
CA LYS A 713 11.84 13.71 1.28
C LYS A 713 11.98 14.16 2.72
N ARG A 714 11.05 15.00 3.18
CA ARG A 714 11.02 15.47 4.56
C ARG A 714 10.75 14.31 5.53
N GLU A 715 9.76 13.46 5.27
CA GLU A 715 9.52 12.27 6.09
C GLU A 715 10.73 11.32 6.10
N LYS A 716 11.39 11.12 4.96
CA LYS A 716 12.64 10.33 4.89
C LYS A 716 13.75 10.95 5.76
N GLU A 717 13.92 12.26 5.70
CA GLU A 717 14.90 12.98 6.50
C GLU A 717 14.58 12.90 8.00
N GLU A 718 13.30 12.96 8.38
CA GLU A 718 12.85 12.78 9.76
C GLU A 718 13.14 11.37 10.28
N ILE A 719 13.07 10.32 9.44
CA ILE A 719 13.50 8.96 9.84
C ILE A 719 14.99 8.96 10.19
N ARG A 720 15.84 9.57 9.36
CA ARG A 720 17.30 9.67 9.61
C ARG A 720 17.63 10.54 10.83
N LYS A 721 16.98 11.70 10.97
CA LYS A 721 17.12 12.57 12.15
C LYS A 721 16.64 11.87 13.41
N GLY A 722 15.58 11.05 13.30
CA GLY A 722 15.07 10.25 14.40
C GLY A 722 16.11 9.28 14.95
N TRP A 723 16.87 8.63 14.05
CA TRP A 723 18.00 7.78 14.43
C TRP A 723 19.08 8.57 15.17
N ASN A 724 19.54 9.68 14.59
CA ASN A 724 20.57 10.53 15.21
C ASN A 724 20.15 11.05 16.59
N LYS A 725 18.85 11.32 16.78
CA LYS A 725 18.29 11.74 18.06
C LYS A 725 18.40 10.64 19.11
N ILE A 726 18.05 9.39 18.79
CA ILE A 726 18.10 8.30 19.80
C ILE A 726 19.52 7.86 20.12
N VAL A 727 20.46 8.00 19.18
CA VAL A 727 21.90 7.68 19.39
C VAL A 727 22.57 8.68 20.34
N THR A 728 22.15 9.95 20.33
CA THR A 728 22.80 11.04 21.08
C THR A 728 22.21 11.29 22.47
N VAL A 729 21.09 10.64 22.81
CA VAL A 729 20.44 10.79 24.12
C VAL A 729 21.26 10.08 25.19
N LYS A 730 21.73 10.86 26.17
CA LYS A 730 22.38 10.33 27.37
C LYS A 730 21.44 9.44 28.17
N GLU A 731 21.95 8.32 28.67
CA GLU A 731 21.25 7.24 29.36
C GLU A 731 20.10 6.62 28.52
N GLY A 732 20.11 6.85 27.21
CA GLY A 732 19.13 6.32 26.27
C GLY A 732 19.36 4.83 25.96
N THR A 733 18.38 4.20 25.31
CA THR A 733 18.41 2.78 24.91
C THR A 733 19.68 2.43 24.13
N ILE A 734 20.12 3.29 23.21
CA ILE A 734 21.30 3.04 22.37
C ILE A 734 22.60 3.17 23.16
N GLU A 735 22.72 4.13 24.08
CA GLU A 735 23.91 4.25 24.93
C GLU A 735 24.02 3.06 25.90
N LYS A 736 22.90 2.63 26.49
CA LYS A 736 22.87 1.40 27.31
C LYS A 736 23.30 0.19 26.50
N LEU A 737 22.84 0.08 25.25
CA LEU A 737 23.23 -0.99 24.35
C LEU A 737 24.73 -0.92 23.99
N LYS A 738 25.28 0.27 23.74
CA LYS A 738 26.73 0.46 23.52
C LYS A 738 27.54 0.03 24.72
N ASN A 739 27.16 0.45 25.93
CA ASN A 739 27.86 0.09 27.16
C ASN A 739 27.81 -1.43 27.39
N LEU A 740 26.65 -2.06 27.18
CA LEU A 740 26.50 -3.51 27.25
C LEU A 740 27.43 -4.19 26.23
N TRP A 741 27.36 -3.78 24.96
CA TRP A 741 28.07 -4.46 23.86
C TRP A 741 29.59 -4.26 23.91
N LEU A 742 30.05 -3.01 24.04
CA LEU A 742 31.45 -2.63 23.92
C LEU A 742 32.21 -2.74 25.24
N ASP A 743 31.58 -2.42 26.37
CA ASP A 743 32.26 -2.35 27.66
C ASP A 743 32.03 -3.61 28.52
N GLN A 744 30.78 -4.10 28.60
CA GLN A 744 30.46 -5.26 29.44
C GLN A 744 30.73 -6.59 28.72
N TRP A 745 30.33 -6.70 27.46
CA TRP A 745 30.49 -7.92 26.66
C TRP A 745 31.79 -7.96 25.86
N ASN A 746 32.49 -6.82 25.73
CA ASN A 746 33.76 -6.65 25.01
C ASN A 746 33.70 -7.12 23.54
N MET A 747 32.61 -6.79 22.84
CA MET A 747 32.33 -7.19 21.45
C MET A 747 32.87 -6.18 20.43
N LYS A 748 34.15 -5.83 20.51
CA LYS A 748 34.77 -4.83 19.61
C LYS A 748 35.04 -5.33 18.20
#